data_AF-Q1ILD2-F1
#
_entry.id   AF-Q1ILD2-F1
#
_cell.length_a   1.000
_cell.length_b   1.000
_cell.length_c   1.000
_cell.angle_alpha   90.00
_cell.angle_beta   90.00
_cell.angle_gamma   90.00
#
_symmetry.space_group_name_H-M   'P 1'
#
loop_
_entity.id
_entity.type
_entity.pdbx_description
1 polymer ?
#
loop_
_entity_poly.entity_id
_entity_poly.type
_entity_poly.pdbx_seq_one_letter_code
_entity_poly.pdbx_strand_id
1 'polypeptide(L)'
;MYHVAVQALLRTASRLVFAFLIFFLSAAFAQTAVLPFQSEVAPDASGRLSFEGRSWWPRAKALKEGESLKVDARGDRSANAIVKRDGGDIVEAIDETGTASDPWNQVSTIYLVSYKGTGVVDRMVAYYDTDHDGKADEMEIRYYESGVLRYGLFGENFDGNGIPVFELRHWEYFEGGTRNYRKGNALIYYNKYDAATRSWMAWGECPFAFSDATHRGTSDSVVRLSVVPEKSLTGDDPDFANNLDGYRSSVSPSPADMVVGNVRLSYRLEPSAQSTHFTFGFTMFGDAPAAGAMTAHTLPLRPPPQTVYRPERERALQVALAYPAQQTGFTWDETGQVDRWEGQFWTWDRRPIQNTGGPTQRWNLRHEYSDKASESRQLYYSPLDRRIHLFGAVESWIEVGHLVNDRKDLEIRAWDADHDGFLDTWEVFEGGNAQQARTFTVSGAQNQMLALDREALGKLYFEEVLPKVISEDESLIGKLRSFAEDRTAESYLRAATNEPSPERKRLLLDSSREVYFLRAMKAARERNATRDLPGRPFVSEPGRRTSPTTSEWMRHPRYSYWRWREVKKQHSSEESVRYWDCEVRIRKIEQAYGSGDFAAVEADLAPLFAALPPPVRHSSVSLWLLVGMVLAVAYLLFSLRRPSRV
;
A
#
# COMPACT_ATOMS: atom_id res chain seq x y z
N MET A 1 51.13 60.36 14.40
CA MET A 1 51.27 58.89 14.49
C MET A 1 50.80 58.32 15.83
N TYR A 2 51.24 58.84 16.97
CA TYR A 2 50.83 58.34 18.30
C TYR A 2 49.31 58.32 18.53
N HIS A 3 48.60 59.36 18.09
CA HIS A 3 47.15 59.47 18.31
C HIS A 3 46.31 58.44 17.52
N VAL A 4 46.79 58.05 16.33
CA VAL A 4 46.10 57.08 15.46
C VAL A 4 46.28 55.66 15.98
N ALA A 5 47.46 55.34 16.51
CA ALA A 5 47.73 54.04 17.12
C ALA A 5 46.89 53.80 18.38
N VAL A 6 46.73 54.83 19.23
CA VAL A 6 45.89 54.74 20.44
C VAL A 6 44.41 54.54 20.10
N GLN A 7 43.88 55.23 19.08
CA GLN A 7 42.49 55.03 18.65
C GLN A 7 42.24 53.65 18.04
N ALA A 8 43.22 53.10 17.29
CA ALA A 8 43.12 51.74 16.76
C ALA A 8 43.09 50.71 17.91
N LEU A 9 43.94 50.87 18.92
CA LEU A 9 43.99 49.97 20.07
C LEU A 9 42.71 50.02 20.91
N LEU A 10 42.14 51.21 21.13
CA LEU A 10 40.89 51.37 21.88
C LEU A 10 39.68 50.77 21.13
N ARG A 11 39.65 50.85 19.79
CA ARG A 11 38.59 50.20 18.98
C ARG A 11 38.70 48.68 19.02
N THR A 12 39.91 48.13 18.99
CA THR A 12 40.13 46.68 19.08
C THR A 12 39.79 46.16 20.48
N ALA A 13 40.19 46.88 21.53
CA ALA A 13 39.84 46.55 22.91
C ALA A 13 38.33 46.64 23.15
N SER A 14 37.65 47.67 22.64
CA SER A 14 36.19 47.82 22.76
C SER A 14 35.44 46.70 22.03
N ARG A 15 35.89 46.27 20.85
CA ARG A 15 35.30 45.12 20.13
C ARG A 15 35.53 43.80 20.85
N LEU A 16 36.70 43.59 21.42
CA LEU A 16 37.00 42.40 22.23
C LEU A 16 36.15 42.36 23.50
N VAL A 17 36.02 43.48 24.22
CA VAL A 17 35.17 43.58 25.41
C VAL A 17 33.69 43.37 25.05
N PHE A 18 33.21 43.92 23.94
CA PHE A 18 31.83 43.72 23.50
C PHE A 18 31.57 42.26 23.07
N ALA A 19 32.50 41.63 22.37
CA ALA A 19 32.42 40.21 22.03
C ALA A 19 32.48 39.31 23.27
N PHE A 20 33.32 39.65 24.26
CA PHE A 20 33.39 38.93 25.54
C PHE A 20 32.11 39.09 26.35
N LEU A 21 31.51 40.29 26.37
CA LEU A 21 30.24 40.56 27.03
C LEU A 21 29.08 39.81 26.37
N ILE A 22 29.01 39.78 25.03
CA ILE A 22 28.01 38.98 24.31
C ILE A 22 28.22 37.49 24.61
N PHE A 23 29.46 37.00 24.62
CA PHE A 23 29.74 35.59 24.92
C PHE A 23 29.34 35.23 26.36
N PHE A 24 29.62 36.07 27.34
CA PHE A 24 29.22 35.84 28.73
C PHE A 24 27.73 36.03 28.98
N LEU A 25 27.07 36.99 28.33
CA LEU A 25 25.61 37.13 28.37
C LEU A 25 24.94 35.91 27.71
N SER A 26 25.47 35.40 26.60
CA SER A 26 24.95 34.20 25.94
C SER A 26 25.14 32.94 26.79
N ALA A 27 26.27 32.82 27.50
CA ALA A 27 26.56 31.70 28.39
C ALA A 27 25.76 31.75 29.71
N ALA A 28 25.42 32.95 30.20
CA ALA A 28 24.64 33.12 31.43
C ALA A 28 23.13 32.91 31.24
N PHE A 29 22.61 33.07 30.02
CA PHE A 29 21.19 32.83 29.69
C PHE A 29 20.88 31.40 29.20
N ALA A 30 21.89 30.53 29.07
CA ALA A 30 21.73 29.15 28.58
C ALA A 30 21.70 28.09 29.69
N GLN A 31 21.54 28.47 30.96
CA GLN A 31 21.04 27.54 31.96
C GLN A 31 19.51 27.61 31.92
N THR A 32 18.91 26.91 30.96
CA THR A 32 17.51 26.51 31.08
C THR A 32 17.40 25.77 32.41
N ALA A 33 16.69 26.37 33.38
CA ALA A 33 16.43 25.71 34.64
C ALA A 33 15.77 24.35 34.31
N VAL A 34 16.45 23.27 34.68
CA VAL A 34 15.90 21.91 34.58
C VAL A 34 14.58 21.95 35.34
N LEU A 35 13.48 21.67 34.64
CA LEU A 35 12.16 21.70 35.27
C LEU A 35 12.17 20.65 36.39
N PRO A 36 11.68 20.96 37.60
CA PRO A 36 11.89 20.08 38.76
C PRO A 36 11.48 18.61 38.53
N PHE A 37 10.38 18.39 37.79
CA PHE A 37 9.90 17.04 37.46
C PHE A 37 10.87 16.25 36.56
N GLN A 38 11.70 16.89 35.74
CA GLN A 38 12.60 16.22 34.79
C GLN A 38 13.57 15.29 35.50
N SER A 39 14.01 15.64 36.72
CA SER A 39 14.90 14.79 37.52
C SER A 39 14.24 13.50 38.03
N GLU A 40 12.92 13.49 38.21
CA GLU A 40 12.14 12.32 38.65
C GLU A 40 11.88 11.32 37.52
N VAL A 41 11.81 11.82 36.29
CA VAL A 41 11.45 11.04 35.09
C VAL A 41 12.63 10.73 34.19
N ALA A 42 13.81 11.31 34.48
CA ALA A 42 15.04 11.04 33.73
C ALA A 42 15.55 9.63 34.02
N PRO A 43 15.83 8.82 32.99
CA PRO A 43 16.59 7.58 33.17
C PRO A 43 17.99 7.87 33.73
N ASP A 44 18.54 6.93 34.47
CA ASP A 44 19.90 7.01 34.99
C ASP A 44 20.97 6.89 33.89
N ALA A 45 22.24 6.85 34.30
CA ALA A 45 23.38 6.71 33.40
C ALA A 45 23.36 5.47 32.49
N SER A 46 22.62 4.43 32.88
CA SER A 46 22.42 3.18 32.14
C SER A 46 21.13 3.16 31.32
N GLY A 47 20.36 4.25 31.34
CA GLY A 47 19.04 4.33 30.74
C GLY A 47 17.95 3.69 31.60
N ARG A 48 18.21 3.40 32.89
CA ARG A 48 17.26 2.72 33.77
C ARG A 48 16.38 3.71 34.55
N LEU A 49 15.09 3.39 34.68
CA LEU A 49 14.14 4.11 35.53
C LEU A 49 13.42 3.15 36.48
N SER A 50 13.30 3.54 37.75
CA SER A 50 12.71 2.71 38.81
C SER A 50 12.12 3.55 39.94
N PHE A 51 11.06 3.03 40.55
CA PHE A 51 10.45 3.56 41.76
C PHE A 51 11.16 3.13 43.04
N GLU A 52 12.05 2.14 43.01
CA GLU A 52 12.60 1.53 44.24
C GLU A 52 13.37 2.50 45.15
N GLY A 53 14.00 3.51 44.55
CA GLY A 53 14.71 4.57 45.27
C GLY A 53 13.81 5.69 45.80
N ARG A 54 12.52 5.70 45.46
CA ARG A 54 11.61 6.80 45.81
C ARG A 54 11.10 6.65 47.24
N SER A 55 11.08 7.75 47.98
CA SER A 55 10.70 7.76 49.40
C SER A 55 9.26 7.27 49.65
N TRP A 56 8.37 7.44 48.67
CA TRP A 56 6.98 7.00 48.72
C TRP A 56 6.78 5.53 48.32
N TRP A 57 7.77 4.86 47.72
CA TRP A 57 7.62 3.51 47.16
C TRP A 57 7.14 2.44 48.17
N PRO A 58 7.64 2.38 49.41
CA PRO A 58 7.14 1.42 50.40
C PRO A 58 5.63 1.56 50.65
N ARG A 59 5.10 2.78 50.60
CA ARG A 59 3.67 3.07 50.77
C ARG A 59 2.89 2.71 49.51
N ALA A 60 3.41 3.02 48.33
CA ALA A 60 2.78 2.67 47.06
C ALA A 60 2.60 1.16 46.90
N LYS A 61 3.61 0.35 47.30
CA LYS A 61 3.49 -1.11 47.29
C LYS A 61 2.32 -1.63 48.10
N ALA A 62 2.02 -0.98 49.23
CA ALA A 62 0.96 -1.37 50.15
C ALA A 62 -0.44 -0.92 49.72
N LEU A 63 -0.56 -0.09 48.69
CA LEU A 63 -1.86 0.30 48.12
C LEU A 63 -2.63 -0.94 47.67
N LYS A 64 -3.92 -0.98 47.99
CA LYS A 64 -4.87 -1.92 47.37
C LYS A 64 -5.33 -1.38 46.02
N GLU A 65 -5.90 -2.26 45.20
CA GLU A 65 -6.46 -1.90 43.91
C GLU A 65 -7.44 -0.71 44.03
N GLY A 66 -7.25 0.32 43.20
CA GLY A 66 -8.03 1.56 43.23
C GLY A 66 -7.61 2.58 44.29
N GLU A 67 -6.76 2.23 45.25
CA GLU A 67 -6.23 3.19 46.23
C GLU A 67 -5.15 4.08 45.59
N SER A 68 -5.04 5.31 46.10
CA SER A 68 -4.04 6.27 45.67
C SER A 68 -3.43 7.04 46.84
N LEU A 69 -2.26 7.62 46.62
CA LEU A 69 -1.61 8.54 47.54
C LEU A 69 -1.05 9.72 46.77
N LYS A 70 -1.16 10.91 47.36
CA LYS A 70 -0.55 12.14 46.84
C LYS A 70 0.92 12.20 47.22
N VAL A 71 1.77 12.55 46.27
CA VAL A 71 3.22 12.75 46.47
C VAL A 71 3.64 14.13 45.98
N ASP A 72 4.66 14.67 46.63
CA ASP A 72 5.42 15.79 46.13
C ASP A 72 6.58 15.25 45.30
N ALA A 73 6.43 15.29 43.98
CA ALA A 73 7.45 14.87 43.02
C ALA A 73 8.43 16.01 42.69
N ARG A 74 8.19 17.25 43.10
CA ARG A 74 9.13 18.38 42.81
C ARG A 74 9.99 18.76 44.00
N GLY A 75 9.73 18.20 45.17
CA GLY A 75 10.39 18.57 46.42
C GLY A 75 10.05 20.00 46.88
N ASP A 76 9.01 20.61 46.31
CA ASP A 76 8.58 21.98 46.59
C ASP A 76 7.51 22.07 47.69
N ARG A 77 7.21 20.93 48.32
CA ARG A 77 6.19 20.71 49.36
C ARG A 77 4.76 20.86 48.85
N SER A 78 4.54 20.91 47.54
CA SER A 78 3.21 20.80 46.92
C SER A 78 3.01 19.38 46.38
N ALA A 79 1.84 18.79 46.65
CA ALA A 79 1.50 17.50 46.07
C ALA A 79 1.12 17.70 44.60
N ASN A 80 2.05 17.41 43.69
CA ASN A 80 1.94 17.60 42.24
C ASN A 80 1.97 16.27 41.46
N ALA A 81 1.94 15.14 42.18
CA ALA A 81 1.75 13.84 41.58
C ALA A 81 0.81 12.95 42.42
N ILE A 82 0.16 12.00 41.74
CA ILE A 82 -0.69 10.98 42.34
C ILE A 82 -0.15 9.61 41.97
N VAL A 83 0.12 8.79 42.97
CA VAL A 83 0.48 7.38 42.79
C VAL A 83 -0.74 6.53 43.07
N LYS A 84 -1.11 5.66 42.13
CA LYS A 84 -2.31 4.80 42.20
C LYS A 84 -1.93 3.33 41.94
N ARG A 85 -2.65 2.40 42.56
CA ARG A 85 -2.69 1.01 42.09
C ARG A 85 -3.86 0.82 41.12
N ASP A 86 -3.56 0.44 39.89
CA ASP A 86 -4.53 0.36 38.79
C ASP A 86 -4.28 -0.90 37.95
N GLY A 87 -5.25 -1.81 37.89
CA GLY A 87 -5.13 -3.09 37.19
C GLY A 87 -4.04 -4.00 37.74
N GLY A 88 -3.64 -3.85 39.01
CA GLY A 88 -2.49 -4.52 39.60
C GLY A 88 -1.15 -3.82 39.38
N ASP A 89 -1.09 -2.78 38.55
CA ASP A 89 0.11 -1.98 38.30
C ASP A 89 0.23 -0.84 39.31
N ILE A 90 1.43 -0.28 39.45
CA ILE A 90 1.63 0.99 40.15
C ILE A 90 1.88 2.07 39.11
N VAL A 91 1.06 3.11 39.13
CA VAL A 91 1.12 4.23 38.19
C VAL A 91 1.35 5.52 38.97
N GLU A 92 2.36 6.29 38.57
CA GLU A 92 2.57 7.66 39.04
C GLU A 92 2.15 8.63 37.93
N ALA A 93 1.15 9.46 38.20
CA ALA A 93 0.72 10.55 37.34
C ALA A 93 1.33 11.87 37.86
N ILE A 94 2.10 12.56 37.02
CA ILE A 94 2.85 13.77 37.34
C ILE A 94 2.31 14.91 36.47
N ASP A 95 1.83 15.98 37.09
CA ASP A 95 1.47 17.21 36.37
C ASP A 95 2.74 18.01 36.07
N GLU A 96 2.99 18.30 34.79
CA GLU A 96 4.15 19.04 34.31
C GLU A 96 4.04 20.55 34.57
N THR A 97 2.83 21.08 34.73
CA THR A 97 2.58 22.50 35.01
C THR A 97 2.70 22.81 36.50
N GLY A 98 2.27 21.89 37.36
CA GLY A 98 2.12 22.09 38.81
C GLY A 98 0.87 22.89 39.17
N THR A 99 -0.06 23.02 38.23
CA THR A 99 -1.29 23.80 38.36
C THR A 99 -2.55 22.95 38.29
N ALA A 100 -2.45 21.70 37.82
CA ALA A 100 -3.58 20.79 37.71
C ALA A 100 -4.04 20.33 39.11
N SER A 101 -5.35 20.44 39.36
CA SER A 101 -5.98 19.89 40.56
C SER A 101 -6.06 18.35 40.52
N ASP A 102 -6.05 17.78 39.32
CA ASP A 102 -6.02 16.35 39.04
C ASP A 102 -5.04 16.04 37.89
N PRO A 103 -3.89 15.39 38.16
CA PRO A 103 -2.95 14.95 37.13
C PRO A 103 -3.46 13.75 36.32
N TRP A 104 -4.70 13.29 36.45
CA TRP A 104 -5.28 12.23 35.60
C TRP A 104 -6.03 12.77 34.37
N ASN A 105 -5.72 13.99 33.94
CA ASN A 105 -6.46 14.72 32.91
C ASN A 105 -5.96 14.51 31.46
N GLN A 106 -4.82 13.82 31.26
CA GLN A 106 -4.19 13.61 29.94
C GLN A 106 -3.79 14.91 29.20
N VAL A 107 -3.48 15.97 29.96
CA VAL A 107 -3.05 17.27 29.44
C VAL A 107 -1.87 17.75 30.28
N SER A 108 -0.72 18.00 29.66
CA SER A 108 0.54 18.34 30.37
C SER A 108 0.87 17.37 31.51
N THR A 109 0.78 16.07 31.22
CA THR A 109 0.85 15.01 32.24
C THR A 109 1.74 13.86 31.78
N ILE A 110 2.56 13.34 32.71
CA ILE A 110 3.37 12.14 32.54
C ILE A 110 2.86 11.02 33.44
N TYR A 111 2.67 9.85 32.87
CA TYR A 111 2.40 8.61 33.58
C TYR A 111 3.64 7.72 33.55
N LEU A 112 4.16 7.35 34.72
CA LEU A 112 5.14 6.27 34.86
C LEU A 112 4.44 5.01 35.36
N VAL A 113 4.69 3.88 34.72
CA VAL A 113 3.99 2.63 35.00
C VAL A 113 4.97 1.54 35.35
N SER A 114 4.75 0.91 36.51
CA SER A 114 5.42 -0.33 36.91
C SER A 114 4.41 -1.48 36.88
N TYR A 115 4.58 -2.37 35.91
CA TYR A 115 3.68 -3.50 35.75
C TYR A 115 3.75 -4.43 36.95
N LYS A 116 2.58 -4.86 37.42
CA LYS A 116 2.40 -5.71 38.61
C LYS A 116 3.02 -5.12 39.89
N GLY A 117 3.37 -3.82 39.87
CA GLY A 117 4.04 -3.14 40.98
C GLY A 117 5.41 -3.72 41.33
N THR A 118 6.21 -4.12 40.34
CA THR A 118 7.58 -4.63 40.57
C THR A 118 8.53 -3.57 41.12
N GLY A 119 8.25 -2.29 40.88
CA GLY A 119 9.12 -1.15 41.22
C GLY A 119 10.05 -0.75 40.08
N VAL A 120 10.13 -1.54 39.03
CA VAL A 120 10.83 -1.20 37.79
C VAL A 120 9.83 -0.54 36.84
N VAL A 121 10.22 0.51 36.13
CA VAL A 121 9.32 1.15 35.14
C VAL A 121 9.30 0.33 33.86
N ASP A 122 8.11 0.06 33.34
CA ASP A 122 7.88 -0.67 32.10
C ASP A 122 7.42 0.29 30.99
N ARG A 123 6.57 1.26 31.32
CA ARG A 123 6.06 2.25 30.36
C ARG A 123 6.16 3.66 30.94
N MET A 124 6.38 4.62 30.04
CA MET A 124 6.07 6.02 30.28
C MET A 124 5.11 6.48 29.20
N VAL A 125 4.06 7.19 29.57
CA VAL A 125 3.13 7.84 28.65
C VAL A 125 3.11 9.31 28.99
N ALA A 126 3.33 10.20 28.04
CA ALA A 126 3.27 11.63 28.28
C ALA A 126 2.37 12.34 27.27
N TYR A 127 1.69 13.38 27.73
CA TYR A 127 0.78 14.24 26.98
C TYR A 127 1.22 15.68 27.15
N TYR A 128 1.47 16.38 26.05
CA TYR A 128 2.00 17.74 26.07
C TYR A 128 1.00 18.71 25.45
N ASP A 129 0.65 19.75 26.21
CA ASP A 129 -0.13 20.90 25.75
C ASP A 129 0.85 22.06 25.54
N THR A 130 1.28 22.24 24.29
CA THR A 130 2.39 23.11 23.93
C THR A 130 1.97 24.55 23.68
N ASP A 131 0.68 24.78 23.42
CA ASP A 131 0.10 26.12 23.25
C ASP A 131 -0.78 26.59 24.42
N HIS A 132 -0.98 25.73 25.43
CA HIS A 132 -1.74 25.98 26.65
C HIS A 132 -3.25 26.16 26.42
N ASP A 133 -3.82 25.51 25.41
CA ASP A 133 -5.26 25.56 25.13
C ASP A 133 -6.09 24.53 25.95
N GLY A 134 -5.43 23.72 26.77
CA GLY A 134 -6.03 22.67 27.58
C GLY A 134 -6.21 21.35 26.83
N LYS A 135 -5.54 21.15 25.69
CA LYS A 135 -5.54 19.91 24.90
C LYS A 135 -4.11 19.46 24.65
N ALA A 136 -3.92 18.15 24.51
CA ALA A 136 -2.61 17.61 24.16
C ALA A 136 -2.36 17.74 22.65
N ASP A 137 -1.28 18.42 22.29
CA ASP A 137 -0.74 18.52 20.92
C ASP A 137 0.15 17.34 20.58
N GLU A 138 0.94 16.89 21.56
CA GLU A 138 1.85 15.76 21.41
C GLU A 138 1.57 14.67 22.44
N MET A 139 1.79 13.43 22.02
CA MET A 139 1.71 12.25 22.86
C MET A 139 2.92 11.35 22.62
N GLU A 140 3.52 10.81 23.66
CA GLU A 140 4.57 9.79 23.51
C GLU A 140 4.38 8.61 24.44
N ILE A 141 4.89 7.46 23.99
CA ILE A 141 4.96 6.22 24.74
C ILE A 141 6.41 5.76 24.70
N ARG A 142 7.05 5.64 25.86
CA ARG A 142 8.39 5.06 25.98
C ARG A 142 8.32 3.65 26.53
N TYR A 143 9.10 2.79 25.91
CA TYR A 143 9.15 1.37 26.22
C TYR A 143 10.45 1.06 26.96
N TYR A 144 10.27 0.55 28.17
CA TYR A 144 11.36 0.06 29.00
C TYR A 144 11.33 -1.47 29.03
N GLU A 145 12.51 -2.07 29.01
CA GLU A 145 12.70 -3.51 29.17
C GLU A 145 13.55 -3.75 30.41
N SER A 146 12.96 -4.39 31.43
CA SER A 146 13.60 -4.51 32.75
C SER A 146 14.08 -3.15 33.27
N GLY A 147 13.30 -2.10 33.06
CA GLY A 147 13.60 -0.75 33.52
C GLY A 147 14.49 0.06 32.61
N VAL A 148 15.10 -0.54 31.59
CA VAL A 148 16.03 0.14 30.68
C VAL A 148 15.27 0.65 29.46
N LEU A 149 15.39 1.95 29.17
CA LEU A 149 14.77 2.58 28.01
C LEU A 149 15.30 1.94 26.72
N ARG A 150 14.41 1.56 25.80
CA ARG A 150 14.77 0.92 24.52
C ARG A 150 14.36 1.73 23.30
N TYR A 151 13.10 2.15 23.25
CA TYR A 151 12.56 2.89 22.14
C TYR A 151 11.35 3.72 22.59
N GLY A 152 10.93 4.65 21.75
CA GLY A 152 9.74 5.46 21.95
C GLY A 152 8.91 5.55 20.67
N LEU A 153 7.60 5.65 20.86
CA LEU A 153 6.61 5.98 19.85
C LEU A 153 6.07 7.37 20.17
N PHE A 154 6.12 8.26 19.18
CA PHE A 154 5.80 9.68 19.34
C PHE A 154 4.73 10.06 18.33
N GLY A 155 3.82 10.92 18.75
CA GLY A 155 2.66 11.36 17.99
C GLY A 155 2.45 12.86 18.16
N GLU A 156 2.19 13.56 17.07
CA GLU A 156 1.85 14.99 17.06
C GLU A 156 0.53 15.17 16.31
N ASN A 157 -0.39 15.92 16.90
CA ASN A 157 -1.71 16.26 16.35
C ASN A 157 -1.71 17.75 15.97
N PHE A 158 -1.89 18.04 14.69
CA PHE A 158 -1.84 19.41 14.17
C PHE A 158 -3.22 20.02 13.95
N ASP A 159 -4.30 19.30 14.25
CA ASP A 159 -5.67 19.77 14.05
C ASP A 159 -6.26 20.46 15.28
N GLY A 160 -5.53 20.53 16.41
CA GLY A 160 -5.93 21.27 17.62
C GLY A 160 -7.24 20.78 18.26
N ASN A 161 -7.61 19.52 18.00
CA ASN A 161 -8.89 18.95 18.45
C ASN A 161 -8.78 18.16 19.77
N GLY A 162 -7.57 17.99 20.30
CA GLY A 162 -7.30 17.28 21.55
C GLY A 162 -7.57 15.78 21.52
N ILE A 163 -7.79 15.20 20.34
CA ILE A 163 -7.91 13.75 20.20
C ILE A 163 -6.51 13.14 20.33
N PRO A 164 -6.29 12.17 21.23
CA PRO A 164 -5.00 11.51 21.36
C PRO A 164 -4.57 10.79 20.08
N VAL A 165 -3.29 10.90 19.73
CA VAL A 165 -2.73 10.20 18.57
C VAL A 165 -2.80 8.68 18.75
N PHE A 166 -2.55 8.20 19.97
CA PHE A 166 -2.58 6.78 20.30
C PHE A 166 -3.72 6.45 21.26
N GLU A 167 -4.53 5.46 20.89
CA GLU A 167 -5.35 4.73 21.85
C GLU A 167 -4.47 3.75 22.62
N LEU A 168 -4.65 3.72 23.94
CA LEU A 168 -3.88 2.85 24.81
C LEU A 168 -4.74 1.70 25.33
N ARG A 169 -4.14 0.52 25.40
CA ARG A 169 -4.64 -0.61 26.19
C ARG A 169 -3.52 -1.08 27.10
N HIS A 170 -3.79 -1.08 28.41
CA HIS A 170 -2.81 -1.46 29.43
C HIS A 170 -1.48 -0.67 29.30
N TRP A 171 -1.59 0.64 29.06
CA TRP A 171 -0.45 1.56 28.90
C TRP A 171 0.43 1.29 27.66
N GLU A 172 -0.04 0.48 26.74
CA GLU A 172 0.61 0.20 25.45
C GLU A 172 -0.23 0.74 24.30
N TYR A 173 0.44 1.12 23.22
CA TYR A 173 -0.23 1.38 21.95
C TYR A 173 -1.13 0.21 21.54
N PHE A 174 -2.40 0.52 21.30
CA PHE A 174 -3.39 -0.46 20.85
C PHE A 174 -3.78 -0.18 19.40
N GLU A 175 -3.24 -0.98 18.49
CA GLU A 175 -3.43 -0.79 17.05
C GLU A 175 -4.90 -0.87 16.61
N GLY A 176 -5.68 -1.77 17.21
CA GLY A 176 -7.10 -2.02 16.89
C GLY A 176 -8.09 -1.01 17.49
N GLY A 177 -7.59 0.07 18.09
CA GLY A 177 -8.41 1.10 18.71
C GLY A 177 -9.08 2.03 17.68
N THR A 178 -10.38 2.29 17.84
CA THR A 178 -11.12 3.22 16.98
C THR A 178 -10.83 4.69 17.30
N ARG A 179 -10.13 4.97 18.41
CA ARG A 179 -9.78 6.34 18.86
C ARG A 179 -8.40 6.80 18.44
N ASN A 180 -7.59 5.96 17.78
CA ASN A 180 -6.30 6.38 17.26
C ASN A 180 -6.50 7.53 16.26
N TYR A 181 -5.88 8.69 16.52
CA TYR A 181 -5.95 9.83 15.61
C TYR A 181 -5.03 9.62 14.40
N ARG A 182 -5.56 8.92 13.40
CA ARG A 182 -4.90 8.60 12.13
C ARG A 182 -5.65 9.22 10.95
N LYS A 183 -6.32 10.33 11.21
CA LYS A 183 -7.16 11.09 10.27
C LYS A 183 -6.76 12.56 10.41
N GLY A 184 -6.85 13.33 9.34
CA GLY A 184 -6.46 14.74 9.39
C GLY A 184 -4.95 14.96 9.23
N ASN A 185 -4.42 15.93 9.97
CA ASN A 185 -3.02 16.30 10.02
C ASN A 185 -2.36 15.77 11.29
N ALA A 186 -1.49 14.77 11.14
CA ALA A 186 -0.81 14.12 12.24
C ALA A 186 0.59 13.65 11.82
N LEU A 187 1.45 13.42 12.80
CA LEU A 187 2.75 12.79 12.61
C LEU A 187 2.92 11.68 13.63
N ILE A 188 3.29 10.48 13.19
CA ILE A 188 3.59 9.33 14.05
C ILE A 188 5.00 8.88 13.73
N TYR A 189 5.86 8.65 14.71
CA TYR A 189 7.24 8.25 14.44
C TYR A 189 7.88 7.49 15.59
N TYR A 190 8.88 6.68 15.24
CA TYR A 190 9.62 5.86 16.18
C TYR A 190 11.06 6.36 16.32
N ASN A 191 11.55 6.38 17.55
CA ASN A 191 12.97 6.57 17.81
C ASN A 191 13.49 5.43 18.68
N LYS A 192 14.72 4.97 18.38
CA LYS A 192 15.46 4.06 19.24
C LYS A 192 16.30 4.86 20.23
N TYR A 193 16.38 4.40 21.47
CA TYR A 193 17.27 4.98 22.46
C TYR A 193 18.66 4.34 22.35
N ASP A 194 19.68 5.17 22.25
CA ASP A 194 21.08 4.76 22.37
C ASP A 194 21.59 5.06 23.78
N ALA A 195 21.85 4.00 24.55
CA ALA A 195 22.34 4.11 25.93
C ALA A 195 23.78 4.64 26.00
N ALA A 196 24.60 4.46 24.96
CA ALA A 196 25.98 4.91 24.95
C ALA A 196 26.08 6.43 24.84
N THR A 197 25.28 7.03 23.96
CA THR A 197 25.20 8.49 23.76
C THR A 197 24.13 9.16 24.62
N ARG A 198 23.23 8.37 25.22
CA ARG A 198 22.04 8.81 25.97
C ARG A 198 21.13 9.70 25.13
N SER A 199 20.97 9.36 23.85
CA SER A 199 20.17 10.13 22.90
C SER A 199 19.18 9.25 22.15
N TRP A 200 18.20 9.89 21.55
CA TRP A 200 17.33 9.25 20.56
C TRP A 200 18.03 9.18 19.20
N MET A 201 17.55 8.28 18.34
CA MET A 201 17.85 8.25 16.91
C MET A 201 16.60 7.78 16.15
N ALA A 202 16.36 8.32 14.95
CA ALA A 202 15.27 7.86 14.09
C ALA A 202 15.45 6.37 13.76
N TRP A 203 14.36 5.61 13.77
CA TRP A 203 14.41 4.16 13.61
C TRP A 203 13.11 3.59 13.04
N GLY A 204 13.22 2.58 12.20
CA GLY A 204 12.09 1.77 11.77
C GLY A 204 11.09 2.57 10.94
N GLU A 205 9.80 2.43 11.22
CA GLU A 205 8.73 3.13 10.50
C GLU A 205 8.61 4.61 10.92
N CYS A 206 9.63 5.41 10.59
CA CYS A 206 9.82 6.76 11.10
C CYS A 206 9.95 7.80 9.98
N PRO A 207 8.90 8.62 9.71
CA PRO A 207 7.57 8.70 10.33
C PRO A 207 6.48 8.04 9.47
N PHE A 208 5.23 8.16 9.91
CA PHE A 208 4.03 8.41 9.10
C PHE A 208 3.61 9.88 9.24
N ALA A 209 3.56 10.62 8.14
CA ALA A 209 3.11 12.00 8.06
C ALA A 209 1.79 12.09 7.28
N PHE A 210 0.73 12.46 7.98
CA PHE A 210 -0.63 12.60 7.45
C PHE A 210 -0.89 14.05 7.08
N SER A 211 -1.49 14.28 5.91
CA SER A 211 -1.90 15.60 5.46
C SER A 211 -3.35 15.60 5.03
N ASP A 212 -4.16 16.49 5.60
CA ASP A 212 -5.52 16.82 5.18
C ASP A 212 -5.52 18.24 4.59
N ALA A 213 -5.10 18.33 3.34
CA ALA A 213 -4.98 19.58 2.62
C ALA A 213 -6.36 20.18 2.27
N THR A 214 -7.42 19.37 2.33
CA THR A 214 -8.78 19.79 2.01
C THR A 214 -9.62 20.13 3.24
N HIS A 215 -9.07 19.97 4.45
CA HIS A 215 -9.70 20.25 5.73
C HIS A 215 -11.04 19.52 5.92
N ARG A 216 -11.10 18.26 5.47
CA ARG A 216 -12.32 17.43 5.55
C ARG A 216 -12.35 16.49 6.76
N GLY A 217 -11.35 16.56 7.63
CA GLY A 217 -11.19 15.71 8.81
C GLY A 217 -10.64 14.32 8.48
N THR A 218 -10.11 14.11 7.27
CA THR A 218 -9.50 12.85 6.83
C THR A 218 -8.31 13.14 5.93
N SER A 219 -7.27 12.31 5.99
CA SER A 219 -6.02 12.60 5.28
C SER A 219 -6.17 12.39 3.77
N ASP A 220 -5.74 13.38 2.99
CA ASP A 220 -5.64 13.34 1.52
C ASP A 220 -4.38 12.60 1.05
N SER A 221 -3.33 12.61 1.86
CA SER A 221 -2.10 11.87 1.61
C SER A 221 -1.44 11.40 2.89
N VAL A 222 -0.64 10.34 2.76
CA VAL A 222 0.24 9.84 3.81
C VAL A 222 1.61 9.57 3.23
N VAL A 223 2.64 10.07 3.92
CA VAL A 223 4.04 9.72 3.66
C VAL A 223 4.56 8.85 4.78
N ARG A 224 5.25 7.78 4.42
CA ARG A 224 6.01 6.99 5.37
C ARG A 224 7.46 6.90 4.97
N LEU A 225 8.39 7.09 5.90
CA LEU A 225 9.81 6.81 5.70
C LEU A 225 10.19 5.60 6.57
N SER A 226 11.02 4.71 6.03
CA SER A 226 11.61 3.61 6.78
C SER A 226 13.09 3.88 7.00
N VAL A 227 13.47 4.19 8.24
CA VAL A 227 14.84 4.54 8.63
C VAL A 227 15.52 3.30 9.20
N VAL A 228 16.50 2.77 8.49
CA VAL A 228 17.14 1.49 8.81
C VAL A 228 18.66 1.61 8.70
N PRO A 229 19.43 0.72 9.34
CA PRO A 229 20.87 0.63 9.12
C PRO A 229 21.14 0.25 7.67
N GLU A 230 22.08 0.91 7.01
CA GLU A 230 22.41 0.64 5.59
C GLU A 230 22.65 -0.85 5.32
N LYS A 231 23.35 -1.54 6.24
CA LYS A 231 23.65 -2.97 6.13
C LYS A 231 22.42 -3.88 6.11
N SER A 232 21.26 -3.42 6.61
CA SER A 232 20.04 -4.22 6.54
C SER A 232 19.43 -4.25 5.14
N LEU A 233 19.79 -3.32 4.25
CA LEU A 233 19.27 -3.26 2.87
C LEU A 233 19.72 -4.43 1.99
N THR A 234 20.70 -5.20 2.44
CA THR A 234 21.16 -6.41 1.74
C THR A 234 21.10 -7.64 2.64
N GLY A 235 20.43 -7.54 3.79
CA GLY A 235 20.33 -8.61 4.77
C GLY A 235 19.22 -9.62 4.47
N ASP A 236 19.15 -10.66 5.30
CA ASP A 236 18.14 -11.72 5.20
C ASP A 236 16.75 -11.29 5.70
N ASP A 237 16.66 -10.13 6.37
CA ASP A 237 15.41 -9.55 6.85
C ASP A 237 14.86 -8.54 5.83
N PRO A 238 13.89 -8.93 4.98
CA PRO A 238 13.34 -8.05 3.95
C PRO A 238 12.49 -6.92 4.52
N ASP A 239 12.17 -6.92 5.83
CA ASP A 239 11.31 -5.92 6.47
C ASP A 239 11.88 -5.47 7.83
N PHE A 240 13.19 -5.21 7.85
CA PHE A 240 13.93 -4.77 9.04
C PHE A 240 13.25 -3.61 9.80
N ALA A 241 12.61 -2.68 9.08
CA ALA A 241 11.90 -1.55 9.69
C ALA A 241 10.78 -1.97 10.68
N ASN A 242 10.25 -3.19 10.54
CA ASN A 242 9.22 -3.78 11.40
C ASN A 242 9.76 -4.78 12.43
N ASN A 243 11.07 -5.00 12.44
CA ASN A 243 11.67 -6.00 13.31
C ASN A 243 11.74 -5.52 14.77
N LEU A 244 10.78 -5.96 15.59
CA LEU A 244 10.68 -5.63 17.03
C LEU A 244 11.93 -5.98 17.84
N ASP A 245 12.68 -7.01 17.45
CA ASP A 245 13.94 -7.37 18.13
C ASP A 245 14.99 -6.28 17.93
N GLY A 246 15.00 -5.65 16.74
CA GLY A 246 15.80 -4.46 16.46
C GLY A 246 15.48 -3.29 17.40
N TYR A 247 14.19 -3.01 17.64
CA TYR A 247 13.76 -1.96 18.58
C TYR A 247 14.20 -2.25 20.01
N ARG A 248 14.07 -3.51 20.45
CA ARG A 248 14.36 -3.95 21.83
C ARG A 248 15.84 -4.20 22.10
N SER A 249 16.64 -4.40 21.06
CA SER A 249 18.07 -4.65 21.20
C SER A 249 18.77 -3.59 22.06
N SER A 250 19.71 -4.03 22.89
CA SER A 250 20.57 -3.15 23.67
C SER A 250 21.68 -2.49 22.83
N VAL A 251 21.87 -2.97 21.59
CA VAL A 251 22.86 -2.43 20.66
C VAL A 251 22.15 -1.50 19.68
N SER A 252 22.61 -0.27 19.63
CA SER A 252 22.24 0.71 18.61
C SER A 252 23.33 0.78 17.55
N PRO A 253 22.98 0.83 16.26
CA PRO A 253 23.95 1.15 15.22
C PRO A 253 24.30 2.63 15.29
N SER A 254 25.38 3.00 14.62
CA SER A 254 25.78 4.39 14.50
C SER A 254 24.69 5.19 13.76
N PRO A 255 24.29 6.38 14.25
CA PRO A 255 23.41 7.27 13.50
C PRO A 255 23.94 7.63 12.11
N ALA A 256 25.26 7.61 11.90
CA ALA A 256 25.88 7.85 10.60
C ALA A 256 25.66 6.72 9.60
N ASP A 257 25.33 5.52 10.07
CA ASP A 257 25.07 4.33 9.25
C ASP A 257 23.57 4.18 8.91
N MET A 258 22.74 5.17 9.29
CA MET A 258 21.29 5.13 9.08
C MET A 258 20.91 5.78 7.75
N VAL A 259 20.06 5.08 7.00
CA VAL A 259 19.52 5.51 5.72
C VAL A 259 17.99 5.47 5.74
N VAL A 260 17.37 6.29 4.90
CA VAL A 260 16.00 6.06 4.47
C VAL A 260 16.05 4.93 3.45
N GLY A 261 15.66 3.73 3.86
CA GLY A 261 15.70 2.51 3.03
C GLY A 261 14.48 2.33 2.13
N ASN A 262 13.36 2.91 2.54
CA ASN A 262 12.09 2.84 1.82
C ASN A 262 11.26 4.09 2.11
N VAL A 263 10.60 4.62 1.09
CA VAL A 263 9.59 5.67 1.23
C VAL A 263 8.29 5.21 0.61
N ARG A 264 7.19 5.46 1.32
CA ARG A 264 5.83 5.29 0.78
C ARG A 264 5.11 6.61 0.72
N LEU A 265 4.36 6.78 -0.35
CA LEU A 265 3.54 7.96 -0.59
C LEU A 265 2.20 7.49 -1.14
N SER A 266 1.13 7.71 -0.41
CA SER A 266 -0.23 7.36 -0.88
C SER A 266 -1.12 8.59 -0.98
N TYR A 267 -2.02 8.56 -1.96
CA TYR A 267 -2.98 9.62 -2.23
C TYR A 267 -4.40 9.11 -2.23
N ARG A 268 -5.31 9.92 -1.71
CA ARG A 268 -6.74 9.79 -1.95
C ARG A 268 -7.17 10.74 -3.06
N LEU A 269 -7.78 10.18 -4.09
CA LEU A 269 -8.40 10.95 -5.16
C LEU A 269 -9.91 11.15 -4.94
N GLU A 270 -10.56 10.26 -4.19
CA GLU A 270 -12.00 10.32 -3.97
C GLU A 270 -12.42 11.61 -3.23
N PRO A 271 -13.48 12.30 -3.69
CA PRO A 271 -13.94 13.55 -3.08
C PRO A 271 -14.74 13.35 -1.77
N SER A 272 -15.13 12.12 -1.43
CA SER A 272 -15.98 11.83 -0.28
C SER A 272 -15.20 11.86 1.04
N ALA A 273 -15.79 12.43 2.09
CA ALA A 273 -15.17 12.59 3.40
C ALA A 273 -15.35 11.37 4.33
N GLN A 274 -16.04 10.32 3.88
CA GLN A 274 -16.46 9.21 4.76
C GLN A 274 -15.44 8.07 4.81
N SER A 275 -14.59 7.92 3.79
CA SER A 275 -13.65 6.81 3.68
C SER A 275 -12.26 7.21 4.17
N THR A 276 -11.55 6.30 4.85
CA THR A 276 -10.11 6.43 5.12
C THR A 276 -9.22 5.84 4.01
N HIS A 277 -9.85 5.34 2.93
CA HIS A 277 -9.22 4.73 1.78
C HIS A 277 -8.25 5.66 1.02
N PHE A 278 -7.12 5.12 0.54
CA PHE A 278 -6.22 5.81 -0.39
C PHE A 278 -6.28 5.16 -1.76
N THR A 279 -6.56 5.90 -2.82
CA THR A 279 -6.76 5.37 -4.18
C THR A 279 -5.51 4.67 -4.73
N PHE A 280 -4.34 5.27 -4.53
CA PHE A 280 -3.07 4.71 -5.01
C PHE A 280 -1.90 5.08 -4.11
N GLY A 281 -0.77 4.42 -4.29
CA GLY A 281 0.48 4.78 -3.64
C GLY A 281 1.73 4.29 -4.35
N PHE A 282 2.85 4.94 -4.04
CA PHE A 282 4.20 4.56 -4.44
C PHE A 282 4.91 3.90 -3.26
N THR A 283 5.67 2.84 -3.55
CA THR A 283 6.65 2.23 -2.64
C THR A 283 8.02 2.34 -3.30
N MET A 284 8.93 3.06 -2.66
CA MET A 284 10.16 3.55 -3.26
C MET A 284 11.35 3.05 -2.44
N PHE A 285 12.19 2.21 -3.02
CA PHE A 285 13.36 1.65 -2.34
C PHE A 285 14.64 2.39 -2.73
N GLY A 286 15.55 2.57 -1.78
CA GLY A 286 16.84 3.23 -1.99
C GLY A 286 17.65 3.28 -0.70
N ASP A 287 18.61 4.19 -0.63
CA ASP A 287 19.63 4.26 0.44
C ASP A 287 20.02 5.70 0.80
N ALA A 288 19.09 6.66 0.65
CA ALA A 288 19.39 8.07 0.92
C ALA A 288 19.75 8.28 2.41
N PRO A 289 20.78 9.08 2.75
CA PRO A 289 21.16 9.32 4.14
C PRO A 289 20.00 9.86 4.99
N ALA A 290 19.76 9.27 6.17
CA ALA A 290 18.66 9.68 7.04
C ALA A 290 18.82 11.12 7.57
N ALA A 291 20.06 11.58 7.76
CA ALA A 291 20.36 12.92 8.25
C ALA A 291 19.82 14.05 7.34
N GLY A 292 19.61 13.79 6.05
CA GLY A 292 19.01 14.78 5.13
C GLY A 292 17.49 14.86 5.21
N ALA A 293 16.84 13.83 5.75
CA ALA A 293 15.38 13.73 5.86
C ALA A 293 14.87 13.99 7.29
N MET A 294 15.72 13.85 8.30
CA MET A 294 15.35 13.95 9.72
C MET A 294 15.84 15.27 10.34
N THR A 295 14.95 15.93 11.08
CA THR A 295 15.22 17.13 11.86
C THR A 295 15.17 16.79 13.35
N ALA A 296 16.04 17.43 14.14
CA ALA A 296 15.99 17.34 15.59
C ALA A 296 14.80 18.16 16.13
N HIS A 297 13.90 17.51 16.87
CA HIS A 297 12.75 18.12 17.53
C HIS A 297 12.94 18.09 19.04
N THR A 298 13.18 19.26 19.64
CA THR A 298 13.42 19.39 21.09
C THR A 298 12.24 20.08 21.74
N LEU A 299 11.58 19.38 22.67
CA LEU A 299 10.50 19.92 23.47
C LEU A 299 10.97 20.09 24.93
N PRO A 300 11.04 21.31 25.48
CA PRO A 300 11.49 21.53 26.85
C PRO A 300 10.66 20.82 27.93
N LEU A 301 9.37 20.55 27.65
CA LEU A 301 8.50 19.80 28.54
C LEU A 301 8.73 18.28 28.49
N ARG A 302 9.31 17.76 27.40
CA ARG A 302 9.56 16.31 27.26
C ARG A 302 10.54 15.80 28.32
N PRO A 303 10.29 14.62 28.94
CA PRO A 303 11.26 13.95 29.82
C PRO A 303 12.61 13.72 29.13
N PRO A 304 13.75 13.79 29.83
CA PRO A 304 15.04 13.48 29.22
C PRO A 304 15.12 12.03 28.68
N PRO A 305 15.77 11.78 27.52
CA PRO A 305 16.29 12.76 26.57
C PRO A 305 15.16 13.48 25.83
N GLN A 306 15.29 14.80 25.65
CA GLN A 306 14.22 15.67 25.17
C GLN A 306 14.18 15.82 23.64
N THR A 307 15.31 15.55 22.98
CA THR A 307 15.46 15.72 21.53
C THR A 307 15.22 14.40 20.82
N VAL A 308 14.18 14.34 20.00
CA VAL A 308 13.86 13.22 19.11
C VAL A 308 14.14 13.60 17.66
N TYR A 309 14.16 12.61 16.76
CA TYR A 309 14.39 12.82 15.34
C TYR A 309 13.16 12.43 14.54
N ARG A 310 12.73 13.35 13.66
CA ARG A 310 11.58 13.20 12.77
C ARG A 310 11.71 14.16 11.59
N PRO A 311 11.10 13.93 10.42
CA PRO A 311 11.05 14.96 9.40
C PRO A 311 10.14 16.11 9.87
N GLU A 312 10.35 17.27 9.27
CA GLU A 312 9.36 18.34 9.28
C GLU A 312 8.13 17.87 8.50
N ARG A 313 6.95 17.93 9.12
CA ARG A 313 5.70 17.42 8.53
C ARG A 313 5.42 18.07 7.18
N GLU A 314 5.61 19.38 7.09
CA GLU A 314 5.44 20.19 5.88
C GLU A 314 6.38 19.78 4.75
N ARG A 315 7.50 19.13 5.07
CA ARG A 315 8.51 18.69 4.10
C ARG A 315 8.42 17.21 3.78
N ALA A 316 7.69 16.41 4.54
CA ALA A 316 7.59 14.96 4.33
C ALA A 316 7.14 14.62 2.89
N LEU A 317 6.14 15.34 2.37
CA LEU A 317 5.70 15.18 0.97
C LEU A 317 6.80 15.52 -0.03
N GLN A 318 7.51 16.62 0.18
CA GLN A 318 8.62 17.03 -0.68
C GLN A 318 9.75 15.99 -0.67
N VAL A 319 10.11 15.46 0.51
CA VAL A 319 11.11 14.40 0.67
C VAL A 319 10.69 13.16 -0.10
N ALA A 320 9.42 12.75 -0.02
CA ALA A 320 8.93 11.58 -0.75
C ALA A 320 8.95 11.77 -2.27
N LEU A 321 8.55 12.94 -2.75
CA LEU A 321 8.52 13.25 -4.17
C LEU A 321 9.91 13.36 -4.81
N ALA A 322 10.90 13.82 -4.05
CA ALA A 322 12.28 13.98 -4.50
C ALA A 322 13.19 12.79 -4.14
N TYR A 323 12.64 11.73 -3.55
CA TYR A 323 13.44 10.61 -3.08
C TYR A 323 14.14 9.89 -4.26
N PRO A 324 15.46 9.66 -4.21
CA PRO A 324 16.20 8.97 -5.28
C PRO A 324 15.95 7.45 -5.19
N ALA A 325 14.79 7.02 -5.64
CA ALA A 325 14.41 5.61 -5.61
C ALA A 325 15.24 4.85 -6.63
N GLN A 326 15.86 3.74 -6.22
CA GLN A 326 16.49 2.76 -7.10
C GLN A 326 15.45 1.85 -7.74
N GLN A 327 14.34 1.61 -7.05
CA GLN A 327 13.19 0.84 -7.53
C GLN A 327 11.90 1.51 -7.07
N THR A 328 10.86 1.46 -7.90
CA THR A 328 9.54 1.99 -7.58
C THR A 328 8.47 0.96 -7.86
N GLY A 329 7.69 0.63 -6.83
CA GLY A 329 6.40 -0.02 -6.95
C GLY A 329 5.28 1.02 -6.95
N PHE A 330 4.29 0.86 -7.79
CA PHE A 330 3.06 1.64 -7.81
C PHE A 330 1.86 0.71 -7.60
N THR A 331 1.03 1.01 -6.62
CA THR A 331 -0.17 0.23 -6.30
C THR A 331 -1.41 1.09 -6.51
N TRP A 332 -2.40 0.56 -7.21
CA TRP A 332 -3.74 1.15 -7.38
C TRP A 332 -4.79 0.21 -6.79
N ASP A 333 -5.71 0.73 -5.97
CA ASP A 333 -6.88 -0.03 -5.51
C ASP A 333 -8.02 0.09 -6.50
N GLU A 334 -8.26 -0.99 -7.25
CA GLU A 334 -9.29 -1.03 -8.28
C GLU A 334 -10.70 -1.22 -7.70
N THR A 335 -10.83 -1.38 -6.39
CA THR A 335 -12.11 -1.53 -5.70
C THR A 335 -12.49 -0.29 -4.91
N GLY A 336 -11.51 0.52 -4.49
CA GLY A 336 -11.76 1.60 -3.53
C GLY A 336 -12.24 1.10 -2.15
N GLN A 337 -11.93 -0.15 -1.80
CA GLN A 337 -12.42 -0.79 -0.57
C GLN A 337 -11.31 -1.15 0.43
N VAL A 338 -10.04 -0.99 0.06
CA VAL A 338 -8.93 -1.20 0.97
C VAL A 338 -8.86 -0.01 1.94
N ASP A 339 -9.55 -0.15 3.06
CA ASP A 339 -9.57 0.84 4.12
C ASP A 339 -8.35 0.65 5.03
N ARG A 340 -7.27 1.39 4.72
CA ARG A 340 -6.03 1.35 5.47
C ARG A 340 -5.47 2.74 5.70
N TRP A 341 -5.27 3.07 6.96
CA TRP A 341 -4.74 4.36 7.39
C TRP A 341 -3.29 4.59 6.94
N GLU A 342 -2.45 3.55 6.87
CA GLU A 342 -1.04 3.67 6.44
C GLU A 342 -0.85 3.91 4.93
N GLY A 343 -1.94 3.93 4.15
CA GLY A 343 -1.88 4.03 2.69
C GLY A 343 -1.86 2.69 1.97
N GLN A 344 -1.52 2.73 0.69
CA GLN A 344 -1.44 1.55 -0.18
C GLN A 344 -0.08 0.87 -0.07
N PHE A 345 -0.12 -0.45 0.16
CA PHE A 345 1.08 -1.26 0.40
C PHE A 345 1.49 -2.00 -0.88
N TRP A 346 2.76 -2.38 -0.92
CA TRP A 346 3.30 -3.24 -1.95
C TRP A 346 3.31 -4.70 -1.49
N THR A 347 3.27 -5.66 -2.41
CA THR A 347 3.24 -7.11 -2.11
C THR A 347 4.57 -7.76 -2.47
N TRP A 348 4.99 -8.80 -1.72
CA TRP A 348 6.28 -9.48 -1.98
C TRP A 348 6.21 -10.61 -3.03
N ASP A 349 5.00 -11.03 -3.42
CA ASP A 349 4.76 -12.28 -4.16
C ASP A 349 5.46 -12.35 -5.53
N ARG A 350 5.74 -11.21 -6.16
CA ARG A 350 6.25 -11.15 -7.54
C ARG A 350 7.54 -10.36 -7.71
N ARG A 351 7.60 -9.17 -7.13
CA ARG A 351 8.75 -8.27 -7.16
C ARG A 351 9.03 -7.81 -5.73
N PRO A 352 9.98 -8.41 -5.02
CA PRO A 352 10.23 -8.03 -3.64
C PRO A 352 10.83 -6.63 -3.59
N ILE A 353 10.18 -5.72 -2.87
CA ILE A 353 10.74 -4.43 -2.48
C ILE A 353 10.92 -4.46 -0.96
N GLN A 354 12.13 -4.20 -0.49
CA GLN A 354 12.44 -4.28 0.94
C GLN A 354 11.79 -3.15 1.75
N ASN A 355 11.60 -3.41 3.05
CA ASN A 355 11.01 -2.51 4.04
C ASN A 355 9.63 -2.01 3.58
N THR A 356 8.86 -2.90 2.97
CA THR A 356 7.51 -2.66 2.44
C THR A 356 6.41 -2.89 3.49
N GLY A 357 6.71 -3.51 4.62
CA GLY A 357 5.71 -3.78 5.66
C GLY A 357 4.63 -4.78 5.24
N GLY A 358 3.75 -5.11 6.18
CA GLY A 358 2.53 -5.90 5.97
C GLY A 358 1.40 -5.42 6.89
N PRO A 359 0.24 -6.08 6.92
CA PRO A 359 -0.25 -7.11 5.98
C PRO A 359 -0.52 -6.52 4.59
N THR A 360 -0.51 -7.30 3.52
CA THR A 360 -0.72 -6.78 2.16
C THR A 360 -1.98 -7.37 1.54
N GLN A 361 -2.78 -6.57 0.85
CA GLN A 361 -3.91 -7.07 0.08
C GLN A 361 -3.40 -7.51 -1.29
N ARG A 362 -3.77 -8.72 -1.73
CA ARG A 362 -3.35 -9.27 -3.02
C ARG A 362 -4.38 -9.06 -4.12
N TRP A 363 -5.65 -9.26 -3.76
CA TRP A 363 -6.73 -9.30 -4.73
C TRP A 363 -7.20 -7.91 -5.09
N ASN A 364 -7.39 -7.70 -6.40
CA ASN A 364 -7.99 -6.49 -6.97
C ASN A 364 -7.17 -5.21 -6.72
N LEU A 365 -5.88 -5.38 -6.38
CA LEU A 365 -4.88 -4.31 -6.44
C LEU A 365 -4.06 -4.48 -7.72
N ARG A 366 -3.90 -3.39 -8.46
CA ARG A 366 -2.98 -3.34 -9.59
C ARG A 366 -1.63 -2.87 -9.11
N HIS A 367 -0.59 -3.63 -9.43
CA HIS A 367 0.79 -3.33 -9.08
C HIS A 367 1.61 -3.10 -10.34
N GLU A 368 2.45 -2.08 -10.32
CA GLU A 368 3.36 -1.74 -11.43
C GLU A 368 4.75 -1.51 -10.89
N TYR A 369 5.74 -2.12 -11.53
CA TYR A 369 7.10 -2.14 -11.06
C TYR A 369 8.03 -1.47 -12.05
N SER A 370 8.88 -0.58 -11.55
CA SER A 370 10.02 -0.03 -12.25
C SER A 370 11.31 -0.40 -11.50
N ASP A 371 12.26 -0.97 -12.22
CA ASP A 371 13.63 -1.22 -11.77
C ASP A 371 14.59 -0.06 -12.12
N LYS A 372 14.06 1.03 -12.69
CA LYS A 372 14.84 2.19 -13.09
C LYS A 372 14.94 3.17 -11.92
N ALA A 373 16.17 3.61 -11.64
CA ALA A 373 16.40 4.65 -10.66
C ALA A 373 15.75 5.97 -11.12
N SER A 374 15.06 6.66 -10.21
CA SER A 374 14.38 7.92 -10.50
C SER A 374 14.20 8.79 -9.25
N GLU A 375 14.39 10.10 -9.43
CA GLU A 375 14.05 11.15 -8.44
C GLU A 375 12.68 11.77 -8.71
N SER A 376 11.93 11.27 -9.71
CA SER A 376 10.63 11.78 -10.10
C SER A 376 9.56 10.69 -10.14
N ARG A 377 8.32 11.07 -9.83
CA ARG A 377 7.14 10.19 -9.92
C ARG A 377 6.21 10.70 -10.99
N GLN A 378 6.35 10.10 -12.16
CA GLN A 378 5.60 10.47 -13.35
C GLN A 378 4.52 9.43 -13.61
N LEU A 379 3.33 9.91 -13.95
CA LEU A 379 2.20 9.06 -14.31
C LEU A 379 1.82 9.34 -15.77
N TYR A 380 1.15 8.39 -16.40
CA TYR A 380 0.50 8.61 -17.69
C TYR A 380 -0.87 7.94 -17.74
N TYR A 381 -1.77 8.52 -18.52
CA TYR A 381 -3.03 7.88 -18.88
C TYR A 381 -2.85 7.09 -20.18
N SER A 382 -3.24 5.82 -20.16
CA SER A 382 -3.30 4.96 -21.33
C SER A 382 -4.72 4.96 -21.92
N PRO A 383 -4.91 5.37 -23.18
CA PRO A 383 -6.21 5.22 -23.83
C PRO A 383 -6.56 3.76 -24.17
N LEU A 384 -5.62 2.82 -24.06
CA LEU A 384 -5.82 1.43 -24.47
C LEU A 384 -6.67 0.65 -23.46
N ASP A 385 -6.30 0.70 -22.19
CA ASP A 385 -7.02 0.06 -21.08
C ASP A 385 -7.75 1.07 -20.18
N ARG A 386 -7.62 2.37 -20.50
CA ARG A 386 -8.29 3.50 -19.84
C ARG A 386 -7.86 3.65 -18.39
N ARG A 387 -6.58 3.43 -18.10
CA ARG A 387 -6.00 3.44 -16.75
C ARG A 387 -4.85 4.44 -16.63
N ILE A 388 -4.57 4.82 -15.38
CA ILE A 388 -3.42 5.64 -15.01
C ILE A 388 -2.29 4.72 -14.55
N HIS A 389 -1.12 4.89 -15.14
CA HIS A 389 0.05 4.02 -14.95
C HIS A 389 1.26 4.80 -14.48
N LEU A 390 2.20 4.08 -13.86
CA LEU A 390 3.54 4.54 -13.57
C LEU A 390 4.36 4.60 -14.87
N PHE A 391 4.84 5.79 -15.23
CA PHE A 391 5.80 5.93 -16.33
C PHE A 391 7.13 5.28 -15.97
N GLY A 392 7.69 4.49 -16.89
CA GLY A 392 8.91 3.72 -16.68
C GLY A 392 8.70 2.38 -15.99
N ALA A 393 7.45 1.96 -15.75
CA ALA A 393 7.16 0.60 -15.29
C ALA A 393 7.50 -0.41 -16.39
N VAL A 394 8.25 -1.46 -16.03
CA VAL A 394 8.62 -2.54 -16.94
C VAL A 394 7.60 -3.68 -16.93
N GLU A 395 6.81 -3.76 -15.85
CA GLU A 395 5.83 -4.81 -15.62
C GLU A 395 4.67 -4.27 -14.78
N SER A 396 3.45 -4.71 -15.10
CA SER A 396 2.23 -4.48 -14.32
C SER A 396 1.45 -5.77 -14.17
N TRP A 397 0.75 -5.95 -13.06
CA TRP A 397 -0.17 -7.06 -12.88
C TRP A 397 -1.32 -6.73 -11.93
N ILE A 398 -2.43 -7.43 -12.15
CA ILE A 398 -3.57 -7.47 -11.24
C ILE A 398 -4.14 -8.88 -11.22
N GLU A 399 -4.41 -9.38 -10.02
CA GLU A 399 -5.20 -10.60 -9.84
C GLU A 399 -6.63 -10.24 -9.47
N VAL A 400 -7.58 -10.67 -10.31
CA VAL A 400 -9.00 -10.46 -10.07
C VAL A 400 -9.59 -11.72 -9.45
N GLY A 401 -10.16 -11.58 -8.26
CA GLY A 401 -10.73 -12.70 -7.53
C GLY A 401 -11.44 -12.25 -6.27
N HIS A 402 -12.13 -13.19 -5.63
CA HIS A 402 -12.83 -12.96 -4.36
C HIS A 402 -13.90 -11.86 -4.36
N LEU A 403 -14.37 -11.43 -5.54
CA LEU A 403 -15.40 -10.40 -5.69
C LEU A 403 -16.82 -11.00 -5.78
N VAL A 404 -16.97 -12.10 -6.51
CA VAL A 404 -18.27 -12.75 -6.78
C VAL A 404 -18.28 -14.25 -6.45
N ASN A 405 -17.15 -14.78 -5.99
CA ASN A 405 -16.93 -16.15 -5.54
C ASN A 405 -15.68 -16.19 -4.63
N ASP A 406 -15.20 -17.37 -4.24
CA ASP A 406 -14.08 -17.58 -3.32
C ASP A 406 -12.75 -17.95 -4.01
N ARG A 407 -12.58 -17.61 -5.29
CA ARG A 407 -11.40 -17.98 -6.09
C ARG A 407 -10.85 -16.82 -6.93
N LYS A 408 -9.67 -17.07 -7.51
CA LYS A 408 -9.10 -16.29 -8.61
C LYS A 408 -9.87 -16.58 -9.91
N ASP A 409 -10.33 -15.55 -10.59
CA ASP A 409 -11.02 -15.68 -11.88
C ASP A 409 -10.17 -15.18 -13.05
N LEU A 410 -9.37 -14.12 -12.87
CA LEU A 410 -8.47 -13.59 -13.90
C LEU A 410 -7.12 -13.16 -13.32
N GLU A 411 -6.11 -13.11 -14.18
CA GLU A 411 -4.93 -12.29 -13.98
C GLU A 411 -4.62 -11.55 -15.27
N ILE A 412 -4.38 -10.24 -15.16
CA ILE A 412 -3.97 -9.41 -16.28
C ILE A 412 -2.55 -8.96 -15.97
N ARG A 413 -1.65 -9.13 -16.94
CA ARG A 413 -0.26 -8.66 -16.88
C ARG A 413 -0.03 -7.69 -18.03
N ALA A 414 0.82 -6.70 -17.80
CA ALA A 414 1.29 -5.84 -18.87
C ALA A 414 2.81 -5.62 -18.78
N TRP A 415 3.42 -5.28 -19.90
CA TRP A 415 4.86 -5.13 -20.07
C TRP A 415 5.17 -3.95 -20.99
N ASP A 416 6.29 -3.29 -20.73
CA ASP A 416 6.92 -2.32 -21.63
C ASP A 416 7.92 -3.09 -22.52
N ALA A 417 7.44 -3.59 -23.67
CA ALA A 417 8.20 -4.51 -24.52
C ALA A 417 9.26 -3.81 -25.38
N ASP A 418 9.07 -2.53 -25.71
CA ASP A 418 10.03 -1.72 -26.48
C ASP A 418 10.92 -0.80 -25.62
N HIS A 419 10.69 -0.79 -24.30
CA HIS A 419 11.45 -0.07 -23.28
C HIS A 419 11.34 1.46 -23.37
N ASP A 420 10.26 1.97 -23.96
CA ASP A 420 10.01 3.41 -24.09
C ASP A 420 9.41 4.07 -22.83
N GLY A 421 9.12 3.25 -21.81
CA GLY A 421 8.55 3.67 -20.53
C GLY A 421 7.02 3.58 -20.46
N PHE A 422 6.36 3.11 -21.52
CA PHE A 422 4.93 2.85 -21.55
C PHE A 422 4.66 1.34 -21.69
N LEU A 423 3.73 0.83 -20.88
CA LEU A 423 3.22 -0.53 -21.06
C LEU A 423 2.51 -0.62 -22.41
N ASP A 424 2.91 -1.60 -23.23
CA ASP A 424 2.50 -1.74 -24.63
C ASP A 424 1.98 -3.15 -24.98
N THR A 425 2.17 -4.10 -24.08
CA THR A 425 1.85 -5.52 -24.26
C THR A 425 1.09 -6.03 -23.07
N TRP A 426 -0.07 -6.65 -23.29
CA TRP A 426 -0.92 -7.21 -22.24
C TRP A 426 -1.13 -8.70 -22.46
N GLU A 427 -1.17 -9.42 -21.35
CA GLU A 427 -1.47 -10.85 -21.28
C GLU A 427 -2.62 -11.08 -20.30
N VAL A 428 -3.57 -11.91 -20.70
CA VAL A 428 -4.73 -12.28 -19.88
C VAL A 428 -4.70 -13.77 -19.61
N PHE A 429 -4.86 -14.14 -18.35
CA PHE A 429 -4.91 -15.51 -17.86
C PHE A 429 -6.26 -15.77 -17.20
N GLU A 430 -6.88 -16.91 -17.51
CA GLU A 430 -8.05 -17.40 -16.78
C GLU A 430 -7.61 -18.04 -15.45
N GLY A 431 -8.46 -17.94 -14.43
CA GLY A 431 -8.21 -18.49 -13.09
C GLY A 431 -7.76 -19.95 -13.11
N GLY A 432 -6.62 -20.24 -12.49
CA GLY A 432 -6.04 -21.59 -12.42
C GLY A 432 -5.36 -22.06 -13.71
N ASN A 433 -5.30 -21.23 -14.77
CA ASN A 433 -4.62 -21.57 -16.01
C ASN A 433 -3.26 -20.84 -16.12
N ALA A 434 -2.18 -21.60 -16.25
CA ALA A 434 -0.84 -21.05 -16.45
C ALA A 434 -0.60 -20.57 -17.90
N GLN A 435 -1.44 -20.97 -18.86
CA GLN A 435 -1.36 -20.52 -20.24
C GLN A 435 -2.18 -19.25 -20.46
N GLN A 436 -1.61 -18.33 -21.22
CA GLN A 436 -2.26 -17.09 -21.64
C GLN A 436 -3.50 -17.42 -22.46
N ALA A 437 -4.65 -16.87 -22.05
CA ALA A 437 -5.88 -16.92 -22.82
C ALA A 437 -5.87 -15.92 -23.98
N ARG A 438 -5.19 -14.78 -23.79
CA ARG A 438 -5.05 -13.72 -24.80
C ARG A 438 -3.76 -12.94 -24.58
N THR A 439 -3.15 -12.51 -25.68
CA THR A 439 -2.04 -11.54 -25.68
C THR A 439 -2.29 -10.52 -26.78
N PHE A 440 -2.00 -9.25 -26.50
CA PHE A 440 -2.02 -8.21 -27.51
C PHE A 440 -0.92 -7.18 -27.25
N THR A 441 -0.40 -6.63 -28.34
CA THR A 441 0.60 -5.55 -28.32
C THR A 441 0.11 -4.41 -29.19
N VAL A 442 0.24 -3.18 -28.71
CA VAL A 442 -0.14 -1.97 -29.41
C VAL A 442 1.02 -0.99 -29.34
N SER A 443 1.64 -0.71 -30.50
CA SER A 443 2.67 0.33 -30.61
C SER A 443 2.04 1.69 -30.88
N GLY A 444 2.68 2.75 -30.37
CA GLY A 444 2.27 4.13 -30.65
C GLY A 444 0.91 4.52 -30.05
N ALA A 445 0.59 3.98 -28.88
CA ALA A 445 -0.55 4.44 -28.11
C ALA A 445 -0.45 5.95 -27.86
N GLN A 446 -1.56 6.68 -27.96
CA GLN A 446 -1.60 8.12 -27.67
C GLN A 446 -1.62 8.36 -26.15
N ASN A 447 -0.58 7.90 -25.46
CA ASN A 447 -0.44 8.04 -24.02
C ASN A 447 -0.31 9.51 -23.65
N GLN A 448 -1.00 9.91 -22.57
CA GLN A 448 -0.96 11.29 -22.07
C GLN A 448 -0.18 11.32 -20.77
N MET A 449 0.96 12.01 -20.75
CA MET A 449 1.70 12.27 -19.51
C MET A 449 0.85 13.11 -18.56
N LEU A 450 0.86 12.75 -17.28
CA LEU A 450 0.12 13.41 -16.22
C LEU A 450 1.08 13.98 -15.19
N ALA A 451 0.76 15.18 -14.70
CA ALA A 451 1.39 15.69 -13.49
C ALA A 451 0.85 14.94 -12.27
N LEU A 452 1.70 14.73 -11.27
CA LEU A 452 1.28 14.19 -9.98
C LEU A 452 0.61 15.31 -9.16
N ASP A 453 -0.60 15.67 -9.57
CA ASP A 453 -1.47 16.64 -8.91
C ASP A 453 -2.78 15.95 -8.51
N ARG A 454 -3.07 15.95 -7.22
CA ARG A 454 -4.20 15.17 -6.67
C ARG A 454 -5.55 15.64 -7.21
N GLU A 455 -5.75 16.95 -7.33
CA GLU A 455 -7.04 17.50 -7.79
C GLU A 455 -7.25 17.21 -9.28
N ALA A 456 -6.23 17.46 -10.10
CA ALA A 456 -6.27 17.18 -11.54
C ALA A 456 -6.45 15.69 -11.83
N LEU A 457 -5.75 14.81 -11.09
CA LEU A 457 -5.91 13.35 -11.21
C LEU A 457 -7.30 12.90 -10.79
N GLY A 458 -7.82 13.42 -9.66
CA GLY A 458 -9.16 13.11 -9.18
C GLY A 458 -10.24 13.52 -10.18
N LYS A 459 -10.13 14.73 -10.73
CA LYS A 459 -11.03 15.23 -11.77
C LYS A 459 -11.00 14.37 -13.03
N LEU A 460 -9.81 14.14 -13.60
CA LEU A 460 -9.64 13.30 -14.79
C LEU A 460 -10.26 11.92 -14.56
N TYR A 461 -9.94 11.29 -13.43
CA TYR A 461 -10.32 9.91 -13.20
C TYR A 461 -11.82 9.75 -12.87
N PHE A 462 -12.34 10.50 -11.90
CA PHE A 462 -13.72 10.34 -11.43
C PHE A 462 -14.76 11.06 -12.29
N GLU A 463 -14.42 12.20 -12.91
CA GLU A 463 -15.38 12.98 -13.69
C GLU A 463 -15.35 12.63 -15.18
N GLU A 464 -14.19 12.25 -15.73
CA GLU A 464 -14.04 12.01 -17.17
C GLU A 464 -13.90 10.52 -17.52
N VAL A 465 -12.96 9.81 -16.88
CA VAL A 465 -12.62 8.42 -17.25
C VAL A 465 -13.68 7.43 -16.77
N LEU A 466 -13.99 7.38 -15.46
CA LEU A 466 -14.89 6.37 -14.92
C LEU A 466 -16.29 6.37 -15.56
N PRO A 467 -17.00 7.51 -15.69
CA PRO A 467 -18.35 7.49 -16.26
C PRO A 467 -18.36 7.01 -17.72
N LYS A 468 -17.37 7.45 -18.50
CA LYS A 468 -17.25 7.07 -19.91
C LYS A 468 -17.05 5.57 -20.04
N VAL A 469 -16.08 5.00 -19.33
CA VAL A 469 -15.76 3.58 -19.55
C VAL A 469 -16.80 2.65 -18.95
N ILE A 470 -17.43 3.02 -17.83
CA ILE A 470 -18.59 2.28 -17.31
C ILE A 470 -19.68 2.18 -18.40
N SER A 471 -19.99 3.29 -19.08
CA SER A 471 -21.00 3.30 -20.15
C SER A 471 -20.57 2.47 -21.38
N GLU A 472 -19.30 2.55 -21.78
CA GLU A 472 -18.74 1.76 -22.88
C GLU A 472 -18.78 0.25 -22.57
N ASP A 473 -18.41 -0.14 -21.35
CA ASP A 473 -18.43 -1.53 -20.90
C ASP A 473 -19.85 -2.10 -20.83
N GLU A 474 -20.80 -1.36 -20.25
CA GLU A 474 -22.21 -1.76 -20.23
C GLU A 474 -22.75 -2.01 -21.65
N SER A 475 -22.40 -1.15 -22.60
CA SER A 475 -22.80 -1.28 -24.01
C SER A 475 -22.19 -2.52 -24.67
N LEU A 476 -20.88 -2.73 -24.52
CA LEU A 476 -20.17 -3.84 -25.13
C LEU A 476 -20.58 -5.19 -24.51
N ILE A 477 -20.74 -5.26 -23.18
CA ILE A 477 -21.24 -6.45 -22.49
C ILE A 477 -22.62 -6.84 -23.03
N GLY A 478 -23.52 -5.86 -23.21
CA GLY A 478 -24.85 -6.09 -23.78
C GLY A 478 -24.79 -6.82 -25.14
N LYS A 479 -23.79 -6.52 -25.97
CA LYS A 479 -23.57 -7.17 -27.27
C LYS A 479 -22.89 -8.52 -27.12
N LEU A 480 -21.84 -8.63 -26.32
CA LEU A 480 -21.09 -9.88 -26.12
C LEU A 480 -21.98 -11.01 -25.56
N ARG A 481 -22.94 -10.68 -24.70
CA ARG A 481 -23.93 -11.62 -24.13
C ARG A 481 -24.78 -12.34 -25.18
N SER A 482 -24.95 -11.76 -26.37
CA SER A 482 -25.69 -12.41 -27.46
C SER A 482 -24.90 -13.54 -28.15
N PHE A 483 -23.58 -13.59 -27.93
CA PHE A 483 -22.68 -14.53 -28.59
C PHE A 483 -22.18 -15.66 -27.69
N ALA A 484 -22.10 -15.41 -26.38
CA ALA A 484 -21.67 -16.40 -25.40
C ALA A 484 -22.35 -16.20 -24.04
N GLU A 485 -22.60 -17.33 -23.36
CA GLU A 485 -23.06 -17.37 -21.97
C GLU A 485 -21.90 -17.76 -21.06
N ASP A 486 -21.78 -17.10 -19.90
CA ASP A 486 -20.84 -17.48 -18.86
C ASP A 486 -21.37 -17.08 -17.48
N ARG A 487 -21.35 -18.02 -16.54
CA ARG A 487 -21.90 -17.81 -15.18
C ARG A 487 -21.05 -16.85 -14.34
N THR A 488 -19.73 -16.88 -14.52
CA THR A 488 -18.82 -15.96 -13.82
C THR A 488 -19.02 -14.55 -14.35
N ALA A 489 -19.04 -14.37 -15.67
CA ALA A 489 -19.29 -13.06 -16.29
C ALA A 489 -20.63 -12.44 -15.86
N GLU A 490 -21.70 -13.24 -15.81
CA GLU A 490 -23.01 -12.79 -15.35
C GLU A 490 -23.00 -12.45 -13.85
N SER A 491 -22.21 -13.15 -13.03
CA SER A 491 -22.10 -12.85 -11.60
C SER A 491 -21.42 -11.51 -11.37
N TYR A 492 -20.37 -11.19 -12.14
CA TYR A 492 -19.76 -9.86 -12.15
C TYR A 492 -20.73 -8.77 -12.57
N LEU A 493 -21.48 -8.99 -13.66
CA LEU A 493 -22.48 -8.02 -14.13
C LEU A 493 -23.55 -7.74 -13.07
N ARG A 494 -24.07 -8.78 -12.40
CA ARG A 494 -25.05 -8.63 -11.31
C ARG A 494 -24.48 -7.86 -10.12
N ALA A 495 -23.22 -8.10 -9.76
CA ALA A 495 -22.55 -7.37 -8.69
C ALA A 495 -22.40 -5.88 -9.05
N ALA A 496 -22.09 -5.56 -10.31
CA ALA A 496 -21.90 -4.20 -10.79
C ALA A 496 -23.19 -3.35 -10.77
N THR A 497 -24.37 -3.96 -10.96
CA THR A 497 -25.65 -3.23 -11.09
C THR A 497 -25.97 -2.33 -9.90
N ASN A 498 -25.61 -2.75 -8.69
CA ASN A 498 -25.94 -2.04 -7.45
C ASN A 498 -24.69 -1.53 -6.70
N GLU A 499 -23.54 -1.49 -7.36
CA GLU A 499 -22.28 -1.10 -6.73
C GLU A 499 -22.18 0.44 -6.62
N PRO A 500 -22.14 1.01 -5.40
CA PRO A 500 -22.03 2.45 -5.21
C PRO A 500 -20.63 3.01 -5.52
N SER A 501 -19.56 2.21 -5.36
CA SER A 501 -18.20 2.66 -5.70
C SER A 501 -18.02 2.62 -7.22
N PRO A 502 -17.78 3.76 -7.89
CA PRO A 502 -17.59 3.77 -9.34
C PRO A 502 -16.31 3.01 -9.76
N GLU A 503 -15.28 2.98 -8.91
CA GLU A 503 -14.06 2.20 -9.14
C GLU A 503 -14.36 0.70 -9.12
N ARG A 504 -15.00 0.21 -8.06
CA ARG A 504 -15.39 -1.20 -7.97
C ARG A 504 -16.35 -1.58 -9.09
N LYS A 505 -17.32 -0.71 -9.40
CA LYS A 505 -18.25 -0.92 -10.51
C LYS A 505 -17.49 -1.09 -11.82
N ARG A 506 -16.51 -0.22 -12.10
CA ARG A 506 -15.64 -0.34 -13.28
C ARG A 506 -14.89 -1.66 -13.29
N LEU A 507 -14.24 -2.07 -12.20
CA LEU A 507 -13.51 -3.35 -12.15
C LEU A 507 -14.43 -4.55 -12.40
N LEU A 508 -15.63 -4.56 -11.80
CA LEU A 508 -16.61 -5.64 -12.00
C LEU A 508 -17.05 -5.71 -13.47
N LEU A 509 -17.26 -4.56 -14.12
CA LEU A 509 -17.62 -4.49 -15.54
C LEU A 509 -16.44 -4.91 -16.45
N ASP A 510 -15.22 -4.43 -16.21
CA ASP A 510 -14.01 -4.87 -16.92
C ASP A 510 -13.87 -6.40 -16.87
N SER A 511 -14.08 -6.98 -15.68
CA SER A 511 -14.00 -8.43 -15.45
C SER A 511 -15.10 -9.19 -16.20
N SER A 512 -16.35 -8.71 -16.14
CA SER A 512 -17.47 -9.29 -16.90
C SER A 512 -17.20 -9.23 -18.41
N ARG A 513 -16.75 -8.07 -18.91
CA ARG A 513 -16.42 -7.81 -20.31
C ARG A 513 -15.33 -8.74 -20.81
N GLU A 514 -14.22 -8.89 -20.07
CA GLU A 514 -13.11 -9.77 -20.48
C GLU A 514 -13.57 -11.23 -20.52
N VAL A 515 -14.28 -11.73 -19.50
CA VAL A 515 -14.76 -13.12 -19.49
C VAL A 515 -15.73 -13.38 -20.65
N TYR A 516 -16.71 -12.49 -20.89
CA TYR A 516 -17.60 -12.63 -22.04
C TYR A 516 -16.85 -12.61 -23.37
N PHE A 517 -15.85 -11.73 -23.51
CA PHE A 517 -15.04 -11.63 -24.72
C PHE A 517 -14.28 -12.93 -24.99
N LEU A 518 -13.57 -13.47 -23.99
CA LEU A 518 -12.85 -14.74 -24.09
C LEU A 518 -13.78 -15.88 -24.50
N ARG A 519 -15.01 -15.91 -23.95
CA ARG A 519 -16.02 -16.94 -24.27
C ARG A 519 -16.58 -16.78 -25.68
N ALA A 520 -16.83 -15.56 -26.14
CA ALA A 520 -17.23 -15.29 -27.52
C ALA A 520 -16.13 -15.72 -28.51
N MET A 521 -14.87 -15.39 -28.25
CA MET A 521 -13.75 -15.78 -29.12
C MET A 521 -13.57 -17.30 -29.15
N LYS A 522 -13.69 -17.97 -28.00
CA LYS A 522 -13.68 -19.44 -27.92
C LYS A 522 -14.82 -20.06 -28.74
N ALA A 523 -16.05 -19.57 -28.58
CA ALA A 523 -17.21 -20.06 -29.33
C ALA A 523 -17.06 -19.84 -30.85
N ALA A 524 -16.50 -18.70 -31.27
CA ALA A 524 -16.22 -18.44 -32.68
C ALA A 524 -15.20 -19.44 -33.27
N ARG A 525 -14.11 -19.70 -32.54
CA ARG A 525 -13.08 -20.67 -32.95
C ARG A 525 -13.62 -22.10 -32.99
N GLU A 526 -14.41 -22.51 -32.01
CA GLU A 526 -15.06 -23.83 -31.98
C GLU A 526 -15.98 -24.02 -33.19
N ARG A 527 -16.84 -23.04 -33.51
CA ARG A 527 -17.69 -23.09 -34.71
C ARG A 527 -16.87 -23.12 -36.01
N ASN A 528 -15.76 -22.38 -36.05
CA ASN A 528 -14.87 -22.40 -37.21
C ASN A 528 -14.19 -23.77 -37.39
N ALA A 529 -13.79 -24.42 -36.29
CA ALA A 529 -13.17 -25.74 -36.28
C ALA A 529 -14.12 -26.90 -36.64
N THR A 530 -15.43 -26.76 -36.36
CA THR A 530 -16.43 -27.78 -36.73
C THR A 530 -16.77 -27.84 -38.22
N ARG A 531 -16.22 -26.94 -39.04
CA ARG A 531 -16.31 -27.08 -40.50
C ARG A 531 -15.46 -28.28 -40.90
N ASP A 532 -16.09 -29.29 -41.51
CA ASP A 532 -15.38 -30.40 -42.14
C ASP A 532 -14.41 -29.80 -43.16
N LEU A 533 -13.13 -29.69 -42.78
CA LEU A 533 -12.09 -29.34 -43.74
C LEU A 533 -11.93 -30.59 -44.62
N PRO A 534 -12.24 -30.53 -45.92
CA PRO A 534 -12.17 -31.69 -46.80
C PRO A 534 -10.74 -32.25 -46.74
N GLY A 535 -10.65 -33.48 -46.24
CA GLY A 535 -9.43 -34.02 -45.68
C GLY A 535 -8.22 -33.97 -46.60
N ARG A 536 -7.10 -33.49 -46.07
CA ARG A 536 -5.86 -34.26 -46.08
C ARG A 536 -5.25 -34.21 -44.69
N PRO A 537 -4.91 -35.35 -44.07
CA PRO A 537 -4.00 -35.31 -42.93
C PRO A 537 -2.74 -34.60 -43.40
N PHE A 538 -2.18 -33.76 -42.55
CA PHE A 538 -0.85 -33.19 -42.75
C PHE A 538 0.12 -34.38 -42.75
N VAL A 539 0.33 -35.00 -43.92
CA VAL A 539 1.35 -36.03 -44.09
C VAL A 539 2.65 -35.28 -43.93
N SER A 540 3.26 -35.40 -42.75
CA SER A 540 4.66 -35.07 -42.58
C SER A 540 5.43 -35.90 -43.61
N GLU A 541 6.01 -35.24 -44.60
CA GLU A 541 7.02 -35.91 -45.42
C GLU A 541 8.13 -36.39 -44.48
N PRO A 542 8.38 -37.71 -44.38
CA PRO A 542 9.42 -38.24 -43.52
C PRO A 542 10.77 -37.77 -44.09
N GLY A 543 11.40 -36.79 -43.45
CA GLY A 543 12.76 -36.36 -43.82
C GLY A 543 13.09 -34.87 -43.60
N ARG A 544 12.11 -33.98 -43.41
CA ARG A 544 12.41 -32.58 -43.02
C ARG A 544 12.44 -32.45 -41.51
N ARG A 545 13.61 -32.06 -40.96
CA ARG A 545 13.78 -31.63 -39.57
C ARG A 545 12.60 -30.73 -39.19
N THR A 546 11.85 -31.14 -38.17
CA THR A 546 10.74 -30.38 -37.63
C THR A 546 11.27 -29.05 -37.09
N SER A 547 11.10 -27.99 -37.88
CA SER A 547 10.98 -26.62 -37.42
C SER A 547 9.86 -26.52 -36.36
N PRO A 548 9.87 -25.48 -35.51
CA PRO A 548 9.08 -25.39 -34.28
C PRO A 548 7.61 -25.80 -34.44
N THR A 549 7.02 -26.30 -33.37
CA THR A 549 5.65 -26.82 -33.36
C THR A 549 4.66 -25.79 -33.93
N THR A 550 3.62 -26.26 -34.63
CA THR A 550 2.63 -25.42 -35.34
C THR A 550 2.02 -24.33 -34.44
N SER A 551 2.02 -24.52 -33.12
CA SER A 551 1.56 -23.58 -32.09
C SER A 551 2.49 -22.38 -31.84
N GLU A 552 3.81 -22.50 -32.02
CA GLU A 552 4.76 -21.38 -31.84
C GLU A 552 4.73 -20.41 -33.04
N TRP A 553 4.60 -20.95 -34.26
CA TRP A 553 4.53 -20.13 -35.48
C TRP A 553 3.24 -19.32 -35.64
N MET A 554 2.13 -19.78 -35.03
CA MET A 554 0.84 -19.11 -35.16
C MET A 554 0.73 -17.80 -34.37
N ARG A 555 1.66 -17.51 -33.46
CA ARG A 555 1.61 -16.32 -32.58
C ARG A 555 2.10 -15.04 -33.25
N HIS A 556 2.78 -15.11 -34.39
CA HIS A 556 3.39 -13.93 -35.02
C HIS A 556 2.48 -13.31 -36.11
N PRO A 557 2.05 -12.03 -36.01
CA PRO A 557 1.06 -11.41 -36.92
C PRO A 557 1.45 -11.39 -38.40
N ARG A 558 2.75 -11.23 -38.69
CA ARG A 558 3.29 -11.21 -40.07
C ARG A 558 3.22 -12.59 -40.74
N TYR A 559 3.28 -13.68 -39.98
CA TYR A 559 3.27 -15.04 -40.53
C TYR A 559 1.86 -15.52 -40.92
N SER A 560 0.81 -15.05 -40.25
CA SER A 560 -0.57 -15.39 -40.62
C SER A 560 -1.00 -14.80 -41.96
N TYR A 561 -0.56 -13.58 -42.29
CA TYR A 561 -0.91 -12.94 -43.57
C TYR A 561 -0.19 -13.57 -44.77
N TRP A 562 1.11 -13.86 -44.63
CA TRP A 562 1.89 -14.53 -45.68
C TRP A 562 1.35 -15.96 -45.94
N ARG A 563 1.02 -16.69 -44.87
CA ARG A 563 0.41 -18.01 -44.99
C ARG A 563 -1.03 -17.96 -45.51
N TRP A 564 -1.84 -16.93 -45.21
CA TRP A 564 -3.15 -16.73 -45.85
C TRP A 564 -3.00 -16.59 -47.37
N ARG A 565 -2.03 -15.80 -47.85
CA ARG A 565 -1.73 -15.68 -49.29
C ARG A 565 -1.29 -17.00 -49.92
N GLU A 566 -0.44 -17.77 -49.25
CA GLU A 566 0.02 -19.06 -49.76
C GLU A 566 -1.05 -20.16 -49.67
N VAL A 567 -1.87 -20.19 -48.61
CA VAL A 567 -3.01 -21.09 -48.50
C VAL A 567 -4.04 -20.78 -49.58
N LYS A 568 -4.32 -19.51 -49.86
CA LYS A 568 -5.21 -19.13 -50.97
C LYS A 568 -4.69 -19.56 -52.33
N LYS A 569 -3.36 -19.73 -52.49
CA LYS A 569 -2.74 -20.30 -53.70
C LYS A 569 -2.73 -21.85 -53.69
N GLN A 570 -2.63 -22.47 -52.52
CA GLN A 570 -2.42 -23.92 -52.37
C GLN A 570 -3.69 -24.72 -52.03
N HIS A 571 -4.77 -24.09 -51.59
CA HIS A 571 -6.02 -24.75 -51.21
C HIS A 571 -7.15 -24.24 -52.11
N SER A 572 -7.66 -25.13 -52.95
CA SER A 572 -8.66 -24.83 -53.97
C SER A 572 -10.11 -24.97 -53.48
N SER A 573 -10.34 -25.40 -52.22
CA SER A 573 -11.70 -25.50 -51.70
C SER A 573 -12.16 -24.17 -51.09
N GLU A 574 -13.36 -23.75 -51.46
CA GLU A 574 -14.03 -22.56 -50.93
C GLU A 574 -14.10 -22.58 -49.39
N GLU A 575 -14.21 -23.76 -48.79
CA GLU A 575 -14.24 -23.97 -47.34
C GLU A 575 -12.93 -23.61 -46.65
N SER A 576 -11.77 -23.92 -47.26
CA SER A 576 -10.47 -23.53 -46.71
C SER A 576 -10.33 -22.02 -46.67
N VAL A 577 -10.72 -21.33 -47.76
CA VAL A 577 -10.67 -19.87 -47.82
C VAL A 577 -11.57 -19.25 -46.76
N ARG A 578 -12.80 -19.75 -46.59
CA ARG A 578 -13.73 -19.28 -45.56
C ARG A 578 -13.22 -19.49 -44.13
N TYR A 579 -12.58 -20.63 -43.85
CA TYR A 579 -11.96 -20.89 -42.54
C TYR A 579 -10.90 -19.84 -42.20
N TRP A 580 -10.01 -19.56 -43.15
CA TRP A 580 -8.93 -18.60 -42.96
C TRP A 580 -9.43 -17.16 -42.90
N ASP A 581 -10.48 -16.81 -43.64
CA ASP A 581 -11.12 -15.50 -43.54
C ASP A 581 -11.75 -15.29 -42.15
N CYS A 582 -12.36 -16.32 -41.57
CA CYS A 582 -12.85 -16.30 -40.19
C CYS A 582 -11.70 -16.10 -39.17
N GLU A 583 -10.57 -16.81 -39.31
CA GLU A 583 -9.42 -16.64 -38.42
C GLU A 583 -8.79 -15.24 -38.51
N VAL A 584 -8.67 -14.68 -39.71
CA VAL A 584 -8.20 -13.31 -39.91
C VAL A 584 -9.14 -12.31 -39.22
N ARG A 585 -10.45 -12.55 -39.32
CA ARG A 585 -11.45 -11.69 -38.68
C ARG A 585 -11.43 -11.80 -37.16
N ILE A 586 -11.27 -13.00 -36.61
CA ILE A 586 -11.10 -13.22 -35.15
C ILE A 586 -9.88 -12.42 -34.66
N ARG A 587 -8.74 -12.52 -35.34
CA ARG A 587 -7.54 -11.74 -34.98
C ARG A 587 -7.75 -10.24 -35.07
N LYS A 588 -8.48 -9.76 -36.08
CA LYS A 588 -8.83 -8.34 -36.21
C LYS A 588 -9.68 -7.87 -35.03
N ILE A 589 -10.66 -8.67 -34.62
CA ILE A 589 -11.50 -8.40 -33.43
C ILE A 589 -10.65 -8.39 -32.16
N GLU A 590 -9.74 -9.35 -31.98
CA GLU A 590 -8.83 -9.39 -30.82
C GLU A 590 -7.89 -8.19 -30.77
N GLN A 591 -7.36 -7.75 -31.92
CA GLN A 591 -6.55 -6.55 -32.01
C GLN A 591 -7.37 -5.30 -31.66
N ALA A 592 -8.58 -5.17 -32.22
CA ALA A 592 -9.47 -4.04 -31.94
C ALA A 592 -9.87 -3.98 -30.47
N TYR A 593 -10.18 -5.14 -29.87
CA TYR A 593 -10.49 -5.24 -28.45
C TYR A 593 -9.29 -4.84 -27.59
N GLY A 594 -8.09 -5.33 -27.93
CA GLY A 594 -6.84 -4.95 -27.25
C GLY A 594 -6.50 -3.47 -27.37
N SER A 595 -6.82 -2.83 -28.49
CA SER A 595 -6.58 -1.39 -28.67
C SER A 595 -7.67 -0.50 -28.09
N GLY A 596 -8.68 -1.06 -27.41
CA GLY A 596 -9.81 -0.30 -26.89
C GLY A 596 -10.77 0.24 -27.97
N ASP A 597 -10.70 -0.28 -29.20
CA ASP A 597 -11.62 0.08 -30.31
C ASP A 597 -12.85 -0.82 -30.27
N PHE A 598 -13.68 -0.59 -29.25
CA PHE A 598 -14.89 -1.38 -29.03
C PHE A 598 -15.93 -1.21 -30.15
N ALA A 599 -15.95 -0.06 -30.84
CA ALA A 599 -16.80 0.12 -32.01
C ALA A 599 -16.41 -0.84 -33.15
N ALA A 600 -15.11 -1.02 -33.41
CA ALA A 600 -14.65 -2.00 -34.41
C ALA A 600 -14.92 -3.44 -33.99
N VAL A 601 -14.79 -3.78 -32.70
CA VAL A 601 -15.18 -5.10 -32.16
C VAL A 601 -16.64 -5.38 -32.51
N GLU A 602 -17.53 -4.46 -32.18
CA GLU A 602 -18.96 -4.62 -32.41
C GLU A 602 -19.32 -4.75 -33.89
N ALA A 603 -18.70 -3.93 -34.75
CA ALA A 603 -18.91 -3.96 -36.18
C ALA A 603 -18.50 -5.29 -36.82
N ASP A 604 -17.49 -5.97 -36.27
CA ASP A 604 -16.96 -7.21 -36.81
C ASP A 604 -17.48 -8.48 -36.15
N LEU A 605 -18.00 -8.40 -34.93
CA LEU A 605 -18.45 -9.57 -34.17
C LEU A 605 -19.73 -10.18 -34.75
N ALA A 606 -20.77 -9.36 -34.99
CA ALA A 606 -22.04 -9.87 -35.52
C ALA A 606 -21.88 -10.54 -36.90
N PRO A 607 -21.17 -9.97 -37.88
CA PRO A 607 -21.04 -10.61 -39.17
C PRO A 607 -20.07 -11.81 -39.14
N LEU A 608 -19.15 -11.90 -38.17
CA LEU A 608 -18.39 -13.13 -37.92
C LEU A 608 -19.33 -14.28 -37.51
N PHE A 609 -20.20 -14.06 -36.54
CA PHE A 609 -21.11 -15.10 -36.05
C PHE A 609 -22.21 -15.45 -37.06
N ALA A 610 -22.65 -14.50 -37.89
CA ALA A 610 -23.55 -14.78 -39.01
C ALA A 610 -22.90 -15.65 -40.10
N ALA A 611 -21.57 -15.54 -40.28
CA ALA A 611 -20.82 -16.34 -41.24
C ALA A 611 -20.45 -17.74 -40.73
N LEU A 612 -20.58 -18.01 -39.43
CA LEU A 612 -20.27 -19.29 -38.81
C LEU A 612 -21.52 -20.18 -38.73
N PRO A 613 -21.39 -21.51 -38.91
CA PRO A 613 -22.52 -22.40 -38.75
C PRO A 613 -23.09 -22.28 -37.32
N PRO A 614 -24.42 -22.46 -37.14
CA PRO A 614 -24.98 -22.56 -35.80
C PRO A 614 -24.29 -23.70 -35.05
N PRO A 615 -24.14 -23.59 -33.72
CA PRO A 615 -23.55 -24.67 -32.94
C PRO A 615 -24.34 -25.93 -33.22
N VAL A 616 -23.64 -27.02 -33.58
CA VAL A 616 -24.27 -28.33 -33.73
C VAL A 616 -24.79 -28.67 -32.34
N ARG A 617 -26.08 -28.41 -32.11
CA ARG A 617 -26.78 -28.94 -30.95
C ARG A 617 -26.83 -30.44 -31.18
N HIS A 618 -25.78 -31.14 -30.78
CA HIS A 618 -25.92 -32.54 -30.43
C HIS A 618 -27.01 -32.53 -29.36
N SER A 619 -28.23 -32.86 -29.77
CA SER A 619 -29.33 -33.11 -28.85
C SER A 619 -28.86 -34.29 -28.01
N SER A 620 -28.19 -34.01 -26.91
CA SER A 620 -27.80 -34.98 -25.90
C SER A 620 -29.04 -35.71 -25.39
N VAL A 621 -30.24 -35.15 -25.59
CA VAL A 621 -31.54 -35.81 -25.48
C VAL A 621 -31.58 -37.13 -26.26
N SER A 622 -31.04 -37.22 -27.48
CA SER A 622 -31.06 -38.44 -28.29
C SER A 622 -30.11 -39.50 -27.75
N LEU A 623 -28.92 -39.12 -27.28
CA LEU A 623 -27.93 -40.07 -26.75
C LEU A 623 -28.30 -40.53 -25.33
N TRP A 624 -28.83 -39.64 -24.47
CA TRP A 624 -29.34 -40.00 -23.15
C TRP A 624 -30.66 -40.77 -23.22
N LEU A 625 -31.52 -40.52 -24.21
CA LEU A 625 -32.67 -41.39 -24.48
C LEU A 625 -32.22 -42.76 -24.99
N LEU A 626 -31.17 -42.83 -25.83
CA LEU A 626 -30.63 -44.12 -26.30
C LEU A 626 -29.98 -44.90 -25.16
N VAL A 627 -29.14 -44.25 -24.35
CA VAL A 627 -28.50 -44.85 -23.16
C VAL A 627 -29.56 -45.23 -22.12
N GLY A 628 -30.57 -44.38 -21.90
CA GLY A 628 -31.73 -44.67 -21.05
C GLY A 628 -32.56 -45.85 -21.56
N MET A 629 -32.81 -45.94 -22.87
CA MET A 629 -33.49 -47.09 -23.48
C MET A 629 -32.66 -48.37 -23.36
N VAL A 630 -31.35 -48.31 -23.60
CA VAL A 630 -30.45 -49.47 -23.49
C VAL A 630 -30.39 -49.96 -22.04
N LEU A 631 -30.31 -49.05 -21.06
CA LEU A 631 -30.36 -49.40 -19.64
C LEU A 631 -31.74 -49.93 -19.23
N ALA A 632 -32.84 -49.38 -19.75
CA ALA A 632 -34.19 -49.87 -19.48
C ALA A 632 -34.42 -51.28 -20.08
N VAL A 633 -33.94 -51.53 -21.30
CA VAL A 633 -33.98 -52.85 -21.95
C VAL A 633 -33.10 -53.85 -21.20
N ALA A 634 -31.90 -53.46 -20.78
CA ALA A 634 -31.03 -54.30 -19.96
C ALA A 634 -31.67 -54.63 -18.61
N TYR A 635 -32.32 -53.66 -17.95
CA TYR A 635 -33.07 -53.88 -16.72
C TYR A 635 -34.27 -54.82 -16.92
N LEU A 636 -35.02 -54.68 -18.01
CA LEU A 636 -36.15 -55.55 -18.34
C LEU A 636 -35.69 -56.99 -18.62
N LEU A 637 -34.61 -57.16 -19.38
CA LEU A 637 -34.00 -58.46 -19.66
C LEU A 637 -33.42 -59.12 -18.39
N PHE A 638 -32.91 -58.33 -17.45
CA PHE A 638 -32.44 -58.82 -16.15
C PHE A 638 -33.61 -59.21 -15.22
N SER A 639 -34.71 -58.46 -15.27
CA SER A 639 -35.93 -58.71 -14.47
C SER A 639 -36.68 -59.96 -14.91
N LEU A 640 -36.66 -60.29 -16.21
CA LEU A 640 -37.25 -61.49 -16.78
C LEU A 640 -36.44 -62.78 -16.51
N ARG A 641 -35.25 -62.69 -15.90
CA ARG A 641 -34.40 -63.83 -15.54
C ARG A 641 -34.45 -64.23 -14.07
N ARG A 642 -35.37 -63.70 -13.26
CA ARG A 642 -35.58 -64.23 -11.90
C ARG A 642 -36.40 -65.53 -11.97
N PRO A 643 -35.83 -66.69 -11.61
CA PRO A 643 -36.65 -67.87 -11.36
C PRO A 643 -37.50 -67.61 -10.12
N SER A 644 -38.80 -67.87 -10.24
CA SER A 644 -39.70 -68.01 -9.10
C SER A 644 -39.13 -69.07 -8.15
N ARG A 645 -38.81 -68.66 -6.93
CA ARG A 645 -38.68 -69.57 -5.79
C ARG A 645 -39.57 -69.07 -4.67
N VAL A 646 -40.36 -70.05 -4.20
CA VAL A 646 -41.04 -70.21 -2.92
C VAL A 646 -40.25 -69.63 -1.75
#